data_AF-A0A238ZMJ5-F1
#
_entry.id   AF-A0A238ZMJ5-F1
#
_cell.length_a   1.000
_cell.length_b   1.000
_cell.length_c   1.000
_cell.angle_alpha   90.00
_cell.angle_beta   90.00
_cell.angle_gamma   90.00
#
_symmetry.space_group_name_H-M   'P 1'
#
loop_
_entity.id
_entity.type
_entity.pdbx_description
1 polymer ?
#
loop_
_entity_poly.entity_id
_entity_poly.type
_entity_poly.pdbx_seq_one_letter_code
_entity_poly.pdbx_strand_id
1 'polypeptide(L)'
;MAVFKKSRLLLVVLSASCLLAGAGCSNGVNNEANNETKYGEAFFTHFADIHLTNDTEVADVFGGTIPPVTTMKKAVAEVLSMEPEVVVDTGDIVALADSHDLDTDERWFKLVESTIYNPIVDSGIPFLFAPGNHDQAGIKVNDIDKDDPRYGNGLIFEYIDKDKDTTYYSYDKGNYHFVMLDPEEIPETGYRAVRLPQEQLDWLKEDLEANKDKFIIIAYHQPLGSWEDESYSAFMDIIKPYKGHIAIVAGHTHDNRVIYRDGIPEYQDGAPCGDWWQTGKTPDGNPIGYAVYYIKDGEINRFYKGIGKTKQINLLNPVDVVINEPVAAEFNVYYENKTVEDVCYTIDNGTPVCFDVKPVVTPKITWYHVTGTITPTVIDNRNHDVEISVRTSDGEFYNRTIVYKFSDNPEMKISEITDDTNFEYYYGRFVTVNATVVTTAYDGNLLTIKDDTGSIVVWAGDCHHPEFSPGDMIKMRAQVTQFRGTKELKLVSADDVTIYGHQDIASQVTVLNSIAEAYEDYDSLENTIVQATGVVTAKFGNLVFIQDDSEGIAVWLGEASEVADKLSVGSNVTVSGELTKYNGMVEIVPVNADNVTINGESEVPSPKEITLDEVMDNLGTLVKISNVTVSDVSSSSVTISDGANTLTIYDKAGLGISSLVNVGDVVNVTGVIGYYIDKPEIFPRTNSDIEIVSTSSENETVTDNTTSVIVLDSIKEAYDNYSELEGKDIQVSGVVTADFGNLIFVQDDTQGIAVYSNIPDDVTVGSLVTISGTLTSYSGMVEIKPDSETDFTITGEGDLPEPAEASIQNIESYAGMLVKLTNVTIENVSSSSVTVTDGVNTLTVYCGKAGFDPSTFVNAGDTIDVVGVVGYYNDTPQIYPTAETDIIVK
;
A
#
# COMPACT_ATOMS: atom_id res chain seq x y z
N MET A 1 12.30 44.68 -39.55
CA MET A 1 11.40 44.83 -40.72
C MET A 1 10.11 44.12 -40.34
N ALA A 2 9.01 44.89 -40.18
CA ALA A 2 7.58 44.54 -40.05
C ALA A 2 7.19 43.24 -39.29
N VAL A 3 6.36 43.22 -38.24
CA VAL A 3 4.93 43.59 -38.22
C VAL A 3 4.39 43.62 -36.77
N PHE A 4 3.74 44.74 -36.43
CA PHE A 4 2.57 44.98 -35.57
C PHE A 4 2.38 44.42 -34.13
N LYS A 5 2.32 45.39 -33.21
CA LYS A 5 1.52 45.40 -31.96
C LYS A 5 0.03 45.15 -32.24
N LYS A 6 -0.63 44.36 -31.37
CA LYS A 6 -2.05 44.56 -31.01
C LYS A 6 -2.28 44.25 -29.54
N SER A 7 -3.00 45.19 -28.93
CA SER A 7 -3.42 45.30 -27.54
C SER A 7 -4.43 44.21 -27.15
N ARG A 8 -4.28 43.60 -25.98
CA ARG A 8 -5.34 42.82 -25.34
C ARG A 8 -6.15 43.71 -24.39
N LEU A 9 -7.44 43.76 -24.66
CA LEU A 9 -8.48 44.46 -23.93
C LEU A 9 -8.85 43.59 -22.72
N LEU A 10 -8.78 44.18 -21.52
CA LEU A 10 -9.21 43.59 -20.26
C LEU A 10 -10.74 43.47 -20.29
N LEU A 11 -11.28 42.25 -20.35
CA LEU A 11 -12.72 42.00 -20.22
C LEU A 11 -12.97 41.44 -18.82
N VAL A 12 -13.36 42.33 -17.91
CA VAL A 12 -13.91 41.98 -16.60
C VAL A 12 -15.35 41.49 -16.83
N VAL A 13 -15.64 40.24 -16.53
CA VAL A 13 -17.01 39.73 -16.50
C VAL A 13 -17.44 39.64 -15.03
N LEU A 14 -18.21 40.64 -14.59
CA LEU A 14 -19.01 40.57 -13.38
C LEU A 14 -20.13 39.53 -13.58
N SER A 15 -20.20 38.53 -12.71
CA SER A 15 -21.41 37.74 -12.50
C SER A 15 -22.41 38.58 -11.69
N ALA A 16 -23.51 38.98 -12.32
CA ALA A 16 -24.61 39.68 -11.68
C ALA A 16 -25.79 38.73 -11.48
N SER A 17 -26.09 38.46 -10.21
CA SER A 17 -27.31 37.85 -9.71
C SER A 17 -28.54 38.63 -10.18
N CYS A 18 -29.57 37.93 -10.63
CA CYS A 18 -30.87 38.56 -10.90
C CYS A 18 -32.01 37.65 -10.42
N LEU A 19 -32.57 38.02 -9.27
CA LEU A 19 -33.85 37.58 -8.75
C LEU A 19 -34.88 38.68 -9.05
N LEU A 20 -36.01 38.29 -9.64
CA LEU A 20 -37.41 38.71 -9.37
C LEU A 20 -38.30 39.07 -10.58
N ALA A 21 -39.48 38.44 -10.50
CA ALA A 21 -40.83 38.92 -10.82
C ALA A 21 -41.32 38.87 -12.27
N GLY A 22 -42.50 38.28 -12.42
CA GLY A 22 -43.09 37.90 -13.70
C GLY A 22 -43.99 38.94 -14.36
N ALA A 23 -44.26 38.69 -15.64
CA ALA A 23 -45.46 39.08 -16.37
C ALA A 23 -45.55 38.21 -17.63
N GLY A 24 -46.70 37.55 -17.80
CA GLY A 24 -46.88 36.51 -18.81
C GLY A 24 -46.96 37.00 -20.26
N CYS A 25 -46.66 36.07 -21.16
CA CYS A 25 -47.22 36.01 -22.50
C CYS A 25 -47.45 34.53 -22.85
N SER A 26 -48.72 34.12 -22.86
CA SER A 26 -49.19 32.87 -23.43
C SER A 26 -49.42 33.03 -24.93
N ASN A 27 -48.98 32.04 -25.72
CA ASN A 27 -49.49 31.52 -27.01
C ASN A 27 -48.27 30.92 -27.74
N GLY A 28 -48.23 29.66 -28.18
CA GLY A 28 -49.27 28.70 -28.48
C GLY A 28 -48.69 27.29 -28.59
N VAL A 29 -49.60 26.34 -28.43
CA VAL A 29 -49.45 24.91 -28.19
C VAL A 29 -49.10 24.12 -29.48
N ASN A 30 -48.49 22.94 -29.26
CA ASN A 30 -48.25 21.80 -30.16
C ASN A 30 -46.90 21.72 -30.88
N ASN A 31 -45.95 21.04 -30.23
CA ASN A 31 -45.51 19.72 -30.69
C ASN A 31 -45.01 18.92 -29.46
N GLU A 32 -45.91 18.16 -28.84
CA GLU A 32 -45.52 16.89 -28.24
C GLU A 32 -45.06 16.00 -29.41
N ALA A 33 -43.79 16.14 -29.78
CA ALA A 33 -43.13 15.13 -30.57
C ALA A 33 -42.89 13.96 -29.61
N ASN A 34 -43.38 12.79 -30.00
CA ASN A 34 -43.01 11.50 -29.39
C ASN A 34 -41.50 11.51 -29.09
N ASN A 35 -41.11 11.52 -27.82
CA ASN A 35 -39.79 11.07 -27.41
C ASN A 35 -39.76 9.57 -27.65
N GLU A 36 -39.49 9.17 -28.90
CA GLU A 36 -38.93 7.85 -29.15
C GLU A 36 -37.62 7.78 -28.38
N THR A 37 -37.48 6.75 -27.54
CA THR A 37 -36.30 6.44 -26.73
C THR A 37 -35.06 6.35 -27.62
N LYS A 38 -34.25 7.41 -27.70
CA LYS A 38 -33.21 7.56 -28.74
C LYS A 38 -32.17 6.44 -28.69
N TYR A 39 -31.80 6.01 -27.49
CA TYR A 39 -30.78 4.98 -27.26
C TYR A 39 -31.31 3.78 -26.47
N GLY A 40 -32.48 3.87 -25.83
CA GLY A 40 -32.96 2.83 -24.93
C GLY A 40 -32.26 2.90 -23.57
N GLU A 41 -31.97 1.75 -22.95
CA GLU A 41 -31.32 1.67 -21.65
C GLU A 41 -30.07 0.76 -21.70
N ALA A 42 -29.07 1.07 -20.89
CA ALA A 42 -27.91 0.23 -20.62
C ALA A 42 -27.66 0.17 -19.11
N PHE A 43 -27.45 -1.05 -18.61
CA PHE A 43 -27.08 -1.29 -17.21
C PHE A 43 -25.76 -2.06 -17.13
N PHE A 44 -24.71 -1.42 -16.63
CA PHE A 44 -23.37 -2.01 -16.52
C PHE A 44 -22.70 -1.66 -15.19
N THR A 45 -21.70 -2.45 -14.79
CA THR A 45 -20.86 -2.16 -13.63
C THR A 45 -19.43 -1.91 -14.07
N HIS A 46 -18.70 -1.17 -13.25
CA HIS A 46 -17.31 -0.79 -13.55
C HIS A 46 -16.40 -1.01 -12.33
N PHE A 47 -15.35 -1.80 -12.54
CA PHE A 47 -14.21 -1.96 -11.64
C PHE A 47 -13.01 -1.15 -12.16
N ALA A 48 -12.16 -0.69 -11.26
CA ALA A 48 -10.90 -0.02 -11.57
C ALA A 48 -9.93 -0.29 -10.42
N ASP A 49 -8.63 -0.42 -10.68
CA ASP A 49 -7.61 -0.46 -9.62
C ASP A 49 -7.90 -1.55 -8.57
N ILE A 50 -8.06 -2.79 -9.03
CA ILE A 50 -8.28 -3.93 -8.13
C ILE A 50 -6.98 -4.31 -7.43
N HIS A 51 -5.83 -4.27 -8.10
CA HIS A 51 -4.55 -4.67 -7.52
C HIS A 51 -4.59 -6.06 -6.86
N LEU A 52 -5.10 -7.05 -7.59
CA LEU A 52 -5.30 -8.38 -7.03
C LEU A 52 -3.96 -9.10 -6.79
N THR A 53 -3.72 -9.45 -5.53
CA THR A 53 -2.66 -10.37 -5.07
C THR A 53 -3.28 -11.41 -4.13
N ASN A 54 -2.51 -12.41 -3.68
CA ASN A 54 -3.01 -13.34 -2.69
C ASN A 54 -3.32 -12.64 -1.34
N ASP A 55 -4.33 -13.12 -0.62
CA ASP A 55 -4.66 -12.65 0.74
C ASP A 55 -3.45 -12.71 1.68
N THR A 56 -2.53 -13.66 1.50
CA THR A 56 -1.32 -13.78 2.32
C THR A 56 -0.15 -12.90 1.85
N GLU A 57 -0.19 -12.38 0.62
CA GLU A 57 0.88 -11.57 0.01
C GLU A 57 0.65 -10.07 0.17
N VAL A 58 -0.58 -9.65 0.50
CA VAL A 58 -0.99 -8.23 0.51
C VAL A 58 -0.14 -7.35 1.45
N ALA A 59 0.31 -7.90 2.58
CA ALA A 59 1.16 -7.18 3.52
C ALA A 59 2.54 -6.88 2.91
N ASP A 60 3.14 -7.86 2.24
CA ASP A 60 4.47 -7.71 1.63
C ASP A 60 4.42 -6.84 0.36
N VAL A 61 3.38 -7.00 -0.46
CA VAL A 61 3.25 -6.28 -1.73
C VAL A 61 2.84 -4.82 -1.51
N PHE A 62 1.88 -4.57 -0.61
CA PHE A 62 1.25 -3.25 -0.47
C PHE A 62 1.33 -2.64 0.93
N GLY A 63 1.81 -3.37 1.94
CA GLY A 63 1.62 -3.00 3.34
C GLY A 63 0.15 -3.10 3.78
N GLY A 64 -0.70 -3.78 2.99
CA GLY A 64 -2.14 -3.88 3.21
C GLY A 64 -2.51 -4.94 4.26
N THR A 65 -3.70 -4.79 4.84
CA THR A 65 -4.25 -5.74 5.83
C THR A 65 -5.60 -6.32 5.41
N ILE A 66 -6.18 -5.80 4.32
CA ILE A 66 -7.47 -6.24 3.81
C ILE A 66 -7.23 -7.36 2.80
N PRO A 67 -7.86 -8.54 2.96
CA PRO A 67 -7.61 -9.69 2.08
C PRO A 67 -8.21 -9.44 0.66
N PRO A 68 -7.38 -9.27 -0.39
CA PRO A 68 -7.83 -8.88 -1.73
C PRO A 68 -8.79 -9.88 -2.38
N VAL A 69 -8.44 -11.18 -2.37
CA VAL A 69 -9.22 -12.27 -2.98
C VAL A 69 -10.55 -12.43 -2.27
N THR A 70 -10.51 -12.49 -0.93
CA THR A 70 -11.73 -12.62 -0.12
C THR A 70 -12.67 -11.44 -0.35
N THR A 71 -12.13 -10.24 -0.50
CA THR A 71 -12.92 -9.02 -0.74
C THR A 71 -13.49 -9.00 -2.15
N MET A 72 -12.70 -9.35 -3.17
CA MET A 72 -13.16 -9.39 -4.56
C MET A 72 -14.19 -10.49 -4.81
N LYS A 73 -14.11 -11.65 -4.16
CA LYS A 73 -15.18 -12.66 -4.22
C LYS A 73 -16.53 -12.10 -3.76
N LYS A 74 -16.55 -11.24 -2.73
CA LYS A 74 -17.78 -10.56 -2.28
C LYS A 74 -18.26 -9.55 -3.31
N ALA A 75 -17.35 -8.74 -3.86
CA ALA A 75 -17.68 -7.75 -4.89
C ALA A 75 -18.27 -8.42 -6.15
N VAL A 76 -17.63 -9.46 -6.65
CA VAL A 76 -18.09 -10.24 -7.82
C VAL A 76 -19.45 -10.88 -7.53
N ALA A 77 -19.67 -11.45 -6.36
CA ALA A 77 -20.98 -12.00 -5.99
C ALA A 77 -22.09 -10.93 -5.99
N GLU A 78 -21.82 -9.72 -5.49
CA GLU A 78 -22.77 -8.60 -5.57
C GLU A 78 -23.04 -8.20 -7.03
N VAL A 79 -22.00 -8.05 -7.84
CA VAL A 79 -22.12 -7.71 -9.27
C VAL A 79 -22.96 -8.75 -10.00
N LEU A 80 -22.68 -10.05 -9.82
CA LEU A 80 -23.46 -11.13 -10.42
C LEU A 80 -24.93 -11.10 -9.99
N SER A 81 -25.22 -10.74 -8.73
CA SER A 81 -26.61 -10.63 -8.24
C SER A 81 -27.42 -9.51 -8.92
N MET A 82 -26.73 -8.50 -9.44
CA MET A 82 -27.34 -7.40 -10.18
C MET A 82 -27.57 -7.72 -11.66
N GLU A 83 -27.04 -8.83 -12.18
CA GLU A 83 -27.19 -9.25 -13.58
C GLU A 83 -26.90 -8.12 -14.59
N PRO A 84 -25.75 -7.42 -14.51
CA PRO A 84 -25.42 -6.36 -15.46
C PRO A 84 -25.29 -6.89 -16.89
N GLU A 85 -25.53 -6.01 -17.86
CA GLU A 85 -25.44 -6.35 -19.27
C GLU A 85 -24.00 -6.48 -19.77
N VAL A 86 -23.07 -5.82 -19.07
CA VAL A 86 -21.63 -5.72 -19.32
C VAL A 86 -20.93 -5.42 -17.97
N VAL A 87 -19.74 -5.96 -17.75
CA VAL A 87 -18.79 -5.47 -16.74
C VAL A 87 -17.63 -4.83 -17.47
N VAL A 88 -17.27 -3.61 -17.07
CA VAL A 88 -16.08 -2.91 -17.55
C VAL A 88 -15.04 -2.91 -16.44
N ASP A 89 -13.78 -3.08 -16.79
CA ASP A 89 -12.64 -2.94 -15.90
C ASP A 89 -11.61 -2.01 -16.57
N THR A 90 -11.25 -0.90 -15.92
CA THR A 90 -10.29 0.08 -16.44
C THR A 90 -8.87 -0.12 -15.93
N GLY A 91 -8.47 -1.36 -15.68
CA GLY A 91 -7.06 -1.69 -15.52
C GLY A 91 -6.58 -1.68 -14.08
N ASP A 92 -5.31 -2.05 -13.92
CA ASP A 92 -4.69 -2.41 -12.66
C ASP A 92 -5.49 -3.52 -11.96
N ILE A 93 -5.84 -4.55 -12.74
CA ILE A 93 -6.64 -5.68 -12.26
C ILE A 93 -5.81 -6.66 -11.43
N VAL A 94 -4.54 -6.83 -11.81
CA VAL A 94 -3.52 -7.54 -11.02
C VAL A 94 -2.73 -6.55 -10.16
N ALA A 95 -1.94 -7.08 -9.21
CA ALA A 95 -1.00 -6.28 -8.43
C ALA A 95 0.12 -5.69 -9.31
N LEU A 96 1.32 -5.50 -8.77
CA LEU A 96 2.42 -4.80 -9.43
C LEU A 96 3.13 -5.68 -10.48
N ALA A 97 2.40 -6.22 -11.46
CA ALA A 97 2.95 -7.15 -12.45
C ALA A 97 4.01 -6.47 -13.33
N ASP A 98 3.90 -5.16 -13.54
CA ASP A 98 4.96 -4.35 -14.15
C ASP A 98 6.33 -4.45 -13.48
N SER A 99 6.37 -4.81 -12.19
CA SER A 99 7.56 -4.71 -11.33
C SER A 99 8.00 -6.05 -10.71
N HIS A 100 7.38 -7.18 -11.07
CA HIS A 100 7.70 -8.51 -10.52
C HIS A 100 8.17 -9.49 -11.62
N ASP A 101 8.65 -10.65 -11.18
CA ASP A 101 9.06 -11.72 -12.09
C ASP A 101 7.84 -12.39 -12.77
N LEU A 102 8.04 -12.93 -13.97
CA LEU A 102 6.94 -13.51 -14.78
C LEU A 102 6.21 -14.68 -14.11
N ASP A 103 6.87 -15.42 -13.20
CA ASP A 103 6.20 -16.53 -12.50
C ASP A 103 5.25 -15.98 -11.41
N THR A 104 5.67 -14.93 -10.70
CA THR A 104 4.81 -14.18 -9.78
C THR A 104 3.64 -13.52 -10.51
N ASP A 105 3.91 -12.82 -11.61
CA ASP A 105 2.88 -12.15 -12.42
C ASP A 105 1.82 -13.16 -12.89
N GLU A 106 2.25 -14.29 -13.46
CA GLU A 106 1.35 -15.33 -13.95
C GLU A 106 0.47 -15.92 -12.84
N ARG A 107 0.97 -16.03 -11.61
CA ARG A 107 0.14 -16.45 -10.46
C ARG A 107 -0.96 -15.45 -10.16
N TRP A 108 -0.68 -14.15 -10.22
CA TRP A 108 -1.71 -13.12 -10.02
C TRP A 108 -2.72 -13.08 -11.17
N PHE A 109 -2.30 -13.26 -12.42
CA PHE A 109 -3.22 -13.38 -13.55
C PHE A 109 -4.14 -14.60 -13.43
N LYS A 110 -3.63 -15.77 -13.00
CA LYS A 110 -4.47 -16.94 -12.69
C LYS A 110 -5.45 -16.68 -11.55
N LEU A 111 -5.05 -15.86 -10.58
CA LEU A 111 -5.91 -15.47 -9.47
C LEU A 111 -7.05 -14.55 -9.94
N VAL A 112 -6.74 -13.58 -10.80
CA VAL A 112 -7.74 -12.73 -11.48
C VAL A 112 -8.69 -13.58 -12.33
N GLU A 113 -8.14 -14.49 -13.12
CA GLU A 113 -8.90 -15.39 -13.98
C GLU A 113 -9.94 -16.18 -13.17
N SER A 114 -9.50 -16.81 -12.07
CA SER A 114 -10.36 -17.65 -11.23
C SER A 114 -11.29 -16.88 -10.29
N THR A 115 -10.91 -15.67 -9.85
CA THR A 115 -11.65 -14.90 -8.84
C THR A 115 -12.66 -13.93 -9.46
N ILE A 116 -12.32 -13.34 -10.61
CA ILE A 116 -13.07 -12.24 -11.22
C ILE A 116 -13.58 -12.64 -12.60
N TYR A 117 -12.65 -12.95 -13.52
CA TYR A 117 -12.98 -13.11 -14.94
C TYR A 117 -13.92 -14.29 -15.18
N ASN A 118 -13.52 -15.52 -14.83
CA ASN A 118 -14.30 -16.74 -15.06
C ASN A 118 -15.69 -16.67 -14.41
N PRO A 119 -15.86 -16.30 -13.12
CA PRO A 119 -17.19 -16.17 -12.53
C PRO A 119 -18.14 -15.23 -13.30
N ILE A 120 -17.62 -14.14 -13.87
CA ILE A 120 -18.40 -13.17 -14.65
C ILE A 120 -18.75 -13.74 -16.03
N VAL A 121 -17.76 -14.21 -16.79
CA VAL A 121 -17.98 -14.69 -18.16
C VAL A 121 -18.75 -16.01 -18.21
N ASP A 122 -18.54 -16.92 -17.25
CA ASP A 122 -19.29 -18.18 -17.12
C ASP A 122 -20.77 -17.94 -16.80
N SER A 123 -21.08 -16.79 -16.19
CA SER A 123 -22.46 -16.32 -15.98
C SER A 123 -23.09 -15.69 -17.24
N GLY A 124 -22.35 -15.64 -18.35
CA GLY A 124 -22.79 -15.09 -19.64
C GLY A 124 -22.73 -13.57 -19.73
N ILE A 125 -22.03 -12.90 -18.81
CA ILE A 125 -21.86 -11.45 -18.81
C ILE A 125 -20.55 -11.09 -19.53
N PRO A 126 -20.58 -10.23 -20.57
CA PRO A 126 -19.36 -9.74 -21.21
C PRO A 126 -18.48 -8.97 -20.22
N PHE A 127 -17.18 -9.30 -20.20
CA PHE A 127 -16.15 -8.57 -19.46
C PHE A 127 -15.29 -7.78 -20.45
N LEU A 128 -15.26 -6.45 -20.31
CA LEU A 128 -14.46 -5.55 -21.14
C LEU A 128 -13.34 -4.98 -20.27
N PHE A 129 -12.12 -5.03 -20.77
CA PHE A 129 -10.90 -4.70 -20.05
C PHE A 129 -10.10 -3.66 -20.82
N ALA A 130 -9.67 -2.60 -20.13
CA ALA A 130 -8.73 -1.61 -20.62
C ALA A 130 -7.50 -1.61 -19.69
N PRO A 131 -6.32 -2.09 -20.14
CA PRO A 131 -5.16 -2.29 -19.27
C PRO A 131 -4.69 -1.03 -18.55
N GLY A 132 -4.16 -1.22 -17.35
CA GLY A 132 -3.51 -0.20 -16.54
C GLY A 132 -2.00 -0.33 -16.51
N ASN A 133 -1.34 0.63 -15.85
CA ASN A 133 0.11 0.72 -15.83
C ASN A 133 0.79 -0.42 -15.04
N HIS A 134 0.04 -1.13 -14.19
CA HIS A 134 0.54 -2.28 -13.43
C HIS A 134 0.26 -3.63 -14.08
N ASP A 135 -0.50 -3.69 -15.19
CA ASP A 135 -0.91 -4.97 -15.79
C ASP A 135 0.11 -5.55 -16.78
N GLN A 136 1.01 -4.74 -17.35
CA GLN A 136 2.00 -5.24 -18.32
C GLN A 136 3.12 -6.01 -17.62
N ALA A 137 3.26 -7.31 -17.87
CA ALA A 137 4.15 -8.18 -17.11
C ALA A 137 5.64 -7.83 -17.26
N GLY A 138 6.29 -7.57 -16.13
CA GLY A 138 7.72 -7.39 -15.94
C GLY A 138 8.39 -6.26 -16.73
N ILE A 139 7.63 -5.26 -17.19
CA ILE A 139 8.17 -4.17 -18.02
C ILE A 139 9.20 -3.28 -17.31
N LYS A 140 9.19 -3.23 -15.97
CA LYS A 140 10.14 -2.48 -15.11
C LYS A 140 11.25 -3.36 -14.52
N VAL A 141 11.34 -4.63 -14.92
CA VAL A 141 12.39 -5.57 -14.46
C VAL A 141 13.60 -5.53 -15.41
N ASN A 142 14.79 -5.29 -14.86
CA ASN A 142 16.02 -5.08 -15.65
C ASN A 142 16.52 -6.34 -16.40
N ASP A 143 16.43 -7.52 -15.78
CA ASP A 143 17.00 -8.77 -16.29
C ASP A 143 15.94 -9.79 -16.76
N ILE A 144 14.89 -9.30 -17.43
CA ILE A 144 13.77 -10.13 -17.91
C ILE A 144 13.96 -10.58 -19.36
N ASP A 145 13.55 -11.83 -19.66
CA ASP A 145 13.52 -12.34 -21.03
C ASP A 145 12.33 -11.75 -21.80
N LYS A 146 12.60 -10.74 -22.63
CA LYS A 146 11.57 -10.05 -23.43
C LYS A 146 11.02 -10.90 -24.58
N ASP A 147 11.65 -12.04 -24.90
CA ASP A 147 11.16 -12.99 -25.88
C ASP A 147 10.21 -14.04 -25.24
N ASP A 148 10.07 -14.07 -23.90
CA ASP A 148 9.10 -14.92 -23.20
C ASP A 148 7.67 -14.48 -23.59
N PRO A 149 6.78 -15.40 -24.01
CA PRO A 149 5.43 -15.06 -24.44
C PRO A 149 4.55 -14.41 -23.36
N ARG A 150 4.96 -14.45 -22.09
CA ARG A 150 4.26 -13.81 -20.97
C ARG A 150 4.57 -12.32 -20.84
N TYR A 151 5.74 -11.88 -21.33
CA TYR A 151 6.22 -10.49 -21.17
C TYR A 151 5.26 -9.44 -21.77
N GLY A 152 5.19 -8.27 -21.14
CA GLY A 152 4.32 -7.18 -21.57
C GLY A 152 2.84 -7.57 -21.53
N ASN A 153 2.14 -7.46 -22.66
CA ASN A 153 0.72 -7.81 -22.76
C ASN A 153 0.45 -9.32 -22.87
N GLY A 154 1.49 -10.17 -22.82
CA GLY A 154 1.37 -11.62 -23.00
C GLY A 154 0.39 -12.29 -22.04
N LEU A 155 0.50 -12.00 -20.74
CA LEU A 155 -0.41 -12.53 -19.72
C LEU A 155 -1.84 -11.97 -19.83
N ILE A 156 -2.00 -10.73 -20.30
CA ILE A 156 -3.33 -10.14 -20.55
C ILE A 156 -4.07 -10.95 -21.62
N PHE A 157 -3.40 -11.25 -22.73
CA PHE A 157 -3.99 -12.05 -23.81
C PHE A 157 -4.20 -13.52 -23.39
N GLU A 158 -3.35 -14.10 -22.56
CA GLU A 158 -3.52 -15.49 -22.13
C GLU A 158 -4.71 -15.67 -21.16
N TYR A 159 -4.94 -14.71 -20.24
CA TYR A 159 -5.86 -14.91 -19.11
C TYR A 159 -7.16 -14.11 -19.18
N ILE A 160 -7.18 -12.95 -19.84
CA ILE A 160 -8.34 -12.04 -19.86
C ILE A 160 -8.84 -11.87 -21.30
N ASP A 161 -8.00 -11.38 -22.20
CA ASP A 161 -8.35 -11.01 -23.57
C ASP A 161 -8.01 -12.12 -24.60
N LYS A 162 -8.37 -13.36 -24.28
CA LYS A 162 -8.03 -14.62 -24.98
C LYS A 162 -8.29 -14.67 -26.49
N ASP A 163 -9.28 -13.92 -26.96
CA ASP A 163 -9.70 -13.91 -28.35
C ASP A 163 -9.33 -12.59 -29.06
N LYS A 164 -8.41 -11.80 -28.50
CA LYS A 164 -8.00 -10.49 -29.04
C LYS A 164 -6.53 -10.47 -29.42
N ASP A 165 -6.23 -9.70 -30.46
CA ASP A 165 -4.86 -9.45 -30.92
C ASP A 165 -4.33 -8.07 -30.45
N THR A 166 -5.20 -7.24 -29.87
CA THR A 166 -4.90 -5.87 -29.42
C THR A 166 -5.56 -5.60 -28.08
N THR A 167 -4.94 -4.74 -27.27
CA THR A 167 -5.45 -4.26 -25.97
C THR A 167 -6.48 -3.13 -26.10
N TYR A 168 -6.66 -2.60 -27.31
CA TYR A 168 -7.72 -1.65 -27.66
C TYR A 168 -8.71 -2.29 -28.63
N TYR A 169 -10.00 -2.07 -28.41
CA TYR A 169 -11.10 -2.65 -29.18
C TYR A 169 -12.44 -1.99 -28.86
N SER A 170 -13.49 -2.35 -29.59
CA SER A 170 -14.86 -1.90 -29.30
C SER A 170 -15.82 -3.07 -29.09
N TYR A 171 -16.91 -2.83 -28.36
CA TYR A 171 -17.99 -3.79 -28.11
C TYR A 171 -19.35 -3.10 -28.17
N ASP A 172 -20.31 -3.72 -28.86
CA ASP A 172 -21.67 -3.21 -28.97
C ASP A 172 -22.65 -3.96 -28.07
N LYS A 173 -23.44 -3.20 -27.30
CA LYS A 173 -24.63 -3.70 -26.61
C LYS A 173 -25.84 -2.85 -26.99
N GLY A 174 -26.66 -3.36 -27.90
CA GLY A 174 -27.82 -2.61 -28.40
C GLY A 174 -27.38 -1.32 -29.11
N ASN A 175 -27.82 -0.15 -28.61
CA ASN A 175 -27.43 1.16 -29.13
C ASN A 175 -26.30 1.82 -28.33
N TYR A 176 -25.58 1.04 -27.52
CA TYR A 176 -24.43 1.48 -26.74
C TYR A 176 -23.15 0.89 -27.31
N HIS A 177 -22.15 1.74 -27.46
CA HIS A 177 -20.87 1.43 -28.08
C HIS A 177 -19.75 1.66 -27.07
N PHE A 178 -19.17 0.58 -26.59
CA PHE A 178 -18.08 0.58 -25.62
C PHE A 178 -16.76 0.54 -26.37
N VAL A 179 -15.80 1.36 -25.96
CA VAL A 179 -14.46 1.48 -26.54
C VAL A 179 -13.44 1.32 -25.42
N MET A 180 -12.57 0.32 -25.53
CA MET A 180 -11.42 0.13 -24.64
C MET A 180 -10.17 0.68 -25.32
N LEU A 181 -9.41 1.52 -24.62
CA LEU A 181 -8.17 2.12 -25.09
C LEU A 181 -7.03 1.79 -24.13
N ASP A 182 -5.81 1.76 -24.65
CA ASP A 182 -4.57 1.42 -23.90
C ASP A 182 -3.53 2.53 -24.12
N PRO A 183 -3.62 3.67 -23.41
CA PRO A 183 -2.60 4.72 -23.45
C PRO A 183 -1.26 4.22 -22.90
N GLU A 184 -0.15 4.62 -23.52
CA GLU A 184 1.19 4.21 -23.09
C GLU A 184 1.79 5.25 -22.13
N GLU A 185 2.37 4.79 -21.01
CA GLU A 185 3.21 5.63 -20.15
C GLU A 185 4.47 6.09 -20.91
N ILE A 186 4.76 7.40 -20.87
CA ILE A 186 5.95 7.98 -21.50
C ILE A 186 7.04 8.26 -20.46
N PRO A 187 8.34 8.04 -20.78
CA PRO A 187 9.45 8.37 -19.89
C PRO A 187 9.42 9.83 -19.44
N GLU A 188 9.56 10.02 -18.14
CA GLU A 188 9.13 11.18 -17.37
C GLU A 188 9.71 12.54 -17.84
N THR A 189 8.81 13.51 -18.00
CA THR A 189 9.09 14.91 -17.66
C THR A 189 8.24 15.27 -16.45
N GLY A 190 8.48 14.60 -15.32
CA GLY A 190 7.78 14.95 -14.10
C GLY A 190 6.30 14.69 -14.07
N TYR A 191 5.78 13.77 -14.87
CA TYR A 191 4.39 13.36 -14.83
C TYR A 191 4.38 11.85 -15.06
N ARG A 192 3.42 11.12 -14.45
CA ARG A 192 2.98 9.82 -14.99
C ARG A 192 2.23 10.06 -16.29
N ALA A 193 2.92 10.70 -17.23
CA ALA A 193 2.32 11.18 -18.45
C ALA A 193 2.01 9.98 -19.32
N VAL A 194 0.86 10.05 -19.97
CA VAL A 194 0.47 9.05 -20.95
C VAL A 194 0.23 9.68 -22.31
N ARG A 195 0.45 8.87 -23.33
CA ARG A 195 0.13 9.19 -24.72
C ARG A 195 -0.72 8.07 -25.29
N LEU A 196 -1.80 8.43 -25.97
CA LEU A 196 -2.52 7.47 -26.81
C LEU A 196 -1.75 7.34 -28.14
N PRO A 197 -1.26 6.15 -28.51
CA PRO A 197 -0.51 5.96 -29.74
C PRO A 197 -1.28 6.45 -30.98
N GLN A 198 -0.56 6.98 -31.97
CA GLN A 198 -1.19 7.54 -33.18
C GLN A 198 -2.07 6.51 -33.92
N GLU A 199 -1.69 5.24 -33.90
CA GLU A 199 -2.51 4.16 -34.48
C GLU A 199 -3.85 3.98 -33.75
N GLN A 200 -3.89 4.12 -32.43
CA GLN A 200 -5.13 4.08 -31.65
C GLN A 200 -5.98 5.32 -31.89
N LEU A 201 -5.38 6.51 -32.03
CA LEU A 201 -6.09 7.74 -32.41
C LEU A 201 -6.74 7.62 -33.80
N ASP A 202 -6.01 7.11 -34.78
CA ASP A 202 -6.51 6.91 -36.14
C ASP A 202 -7.65 5.87 -36.17
N TRP A 203 -7.47 4.75 -35.46
CA TRP A 203 -8.50 3.72 -35.30
C TRP A 203 -9.75 4.26 -34.61
N LEU A 204 -9.60 4.94 -33.47
CA LEU A 204 -10.70 5.51 -32.70
C LEU A 204 -11.56 6.45 -33.56
N LYS A 205 -10.91 7.30 -34.35
CA LYS A 205 -11.62 8.22 -35.24
C LYS A 205 -12.48 7.49 -36.27
N GLU A 206 -11.98 6.42 -36.86
CA GLU A 206 -12.72 5.61 -37.82
C GLU A 206 -13.88 4.86 -37.15
N ASP A 207 -13.63 4.28 -35.98
CA ASP A 207 -14.60 3.51 -35.19
C ASP A 207 -15.77 4.38 -34.70
N LEU A 208 -15.48 5.55 -34.14
CA LEU A 208 -16.52 6.48 -33.69
C LEU A 208 -17.34 7.06 -34.86
N GLU A 209 -16.75 7.30 -36.03
CA GLU A 209 -17.51 7.74 -37.21
C GLU A 209 -18.45 6.63 -37.71
N ALA A 210 -18.03 5.37 -37.64
CA ALA A 210 -18.87 4.22 -37.97
C ALA A 210 -20.02 4.02 -36.97
N ASN A 211 -19.83 4.43 -35.71
CA ASN A 211 -20.77 4.22 -34.61
C ASN A 211 -21.46 5.51 -34.09
N LYS A 212 -21.38 6.61 -34.84
CA LYS A 212 -21.84 7.95 -34.43
C LYS A 212 -23.30 8.12 -34.02
N ASP A 213 -24.15 7.16 -34.37
CA ASP A 213 -25.58 7.18 -34.04
C ASP A 213 -25.89 6.44 -32.73
N LYS A 214 -24.88 5.87 -32.06
CA LYS A 214 -24.99 5.19 -30.75
C LYS A 214 -24.62 6.12 -29.60
N PHE A 215 -24.88 5.67 -28.38
CA PHE A 215 -24.30 6.27 -27.18
C PHE A 215 -22.91 5.66 -26.94
N ILE A 216 -21.89 6.49 -26.82
CA ILE A 216 -20.48 6.07 -26.76
C ILE A 216 -20.01 6.05 -25.30
N ILE A 217 -19.37 4.96 -24.88
CA ILE A 217 -18.66 4.83 -23.61
C ILE A 217 -17.21 4.53 -23.93
N ILE A 218 -16.30 5.43 -23.57
CA ILE A 218 -14.85 5.21 -23.74
C ILE A 218 -14.24 4.90 -22.38
N ALA A 219 -13.45 3.84 -22.30
CA ALA A 219 -12.79 3.37 -21.09
C ALA A 219 -11.28 3.25 -21.33
N TYR A 220 -10.49 3.76 -20.38
CA TYR A 220 -9.03 3.69 -20.33
C TYR A 220 -8.57 3.84 -18.88
N HIS A 221 -7.31 3.53 -18.58
CA HIS A 221 -6.84 3.54 -17.20
C HIS A 221 -6.51 4.95 -16.66
N GLN A 222 -5.47 5.61 -17.18
CA GLN A 222 -4.99 6.91 -16.68
C GLN A 222 -5.87 8.10 -17.15
N PRO A 223 -6.46 8.90 -16.24
CA PRO A 223 -7.30 10.05 -16.56
C PRO A 223 -6.67 11.08 -17.49
N LEU A 224 -7.49 11.85 -18.22
CA LEU A 224 -7.06 12.92 -19.13
C LEU A 224 -6.21 14.01 -18.46
N GLY A 225 -6.27 14.10 -17.13
CA GLY A 225 -5.39 14.96 -16.35
C GLY A 225 -3.90 14.61 -16.48
N SER A 226 -3.57 13.37 -16.87
CA SER A 226 -2.21 12.85 -17.03
C SER A 226 -1.78 12.74 -18.49
N TRP A 227 -2.62 13.15 -19.45
CA TRP A 227 -2.31 12.98 -20.88
C TRP A 227 -1.45 14.12 -21.41
N GLU A 228 -0.37 13.80 -22.12
CA GLU A 228 0.45 14.80 -22.80
C GLU A 228 -0.42 15.72 -23.70
N ASP A 229 -0.15 17.02 -23.68
CA ASP A 229 -0.91 18.07 -24.37
C ASP A 229 -1.30 17.74 -25.83
N GLU A 230 -0.37 17.19 -26.62
CA GLU A 230 -0.62 16.84 -28.03
C GLU A 230 -1.61 15.67 -28.15
N SER A 231 -1.43 14.63 -27.33
CA SER A 231 -2.32 13.47 -27.25
C SER A 231 -3.71 13.85 -26.74
N TYR A 232 -3.77 14.62 -25.65
CA TYR A 232 -5.01 15.16 -25.09
C TYR A 232 -5.78 15.96 -26.14
N SER A 233 -5.11 16.88 -26.84
CA SER A 233 -5.74 17.73 -27.86
C SER A 233 -6.30 16.89 -29.01
N ALA A 234 -5.53 15.93 -29.52
CA ALA A 234 -5.95 15.05 -30.61
C ALA A 234 -7.15 14.19 -30.22
N PHE A 235 -7.11 13.57 -29.03
CA PHE A 235 -8.22 12.77 -28.51
C PHE A 235 -9.48 13.60 -28.32
N MET A 236 -9.37 14.78 -27.68
CA MET A 236 -10.50 15.68 -27.49
C MET A 236 -11.11 16.13 -28.82
N ASP A 237 -10.31 16.43 -29.84
CA ASP A 237 -10.80 16.80 -31.17
C ASP A 237 -11.57 15.66 -31.86
N ILE A 238 -11.20 14.39 -31.60
CA ILE A 238 -11.93 13.22 -32.08
C ILE A 238 -13.28 13.08 -31.39
N ILE A 239 -13.36 13.27 -30.06
CA ILE A 239 -14.57 12.95 -29.29
C ILE A 239 -15.56 14.12 -29.16
N LYS A 240 -15.11 15.37 -29.28
CA LYS A 240 -15.96 16.59 -29.21
C LYS A 240 -17.21 16.56 -30.09
N PRO A 241 -17.18 16.04 -31.33
CA PRO A 241 -18.37 15.93 -32.19
C PRO A 241 -19.52 15.12 -31.57
N TYR A 242 -19.23 14.23 -30.62
CA TYR A 242 -20.17 13.31 -29.97
C TYR A 242 -20.72 13.84 -28.64
N LYS A 243 -20.38 15.09 -28.29
CA LYS A 243 -20.86 15.74 -27.06
C LYS A 243 -22.39 15.65 -26.94
N GLY A 244 -22.85 15.11 -25.81
CA GLY A 244 -24.27 14.90 -25.51
C GLY A 244 -24.76 13.46 -25.68
N HIS A 245 -23.92 12.55 -26.21
CA HIS A 245 -24.17 11.10 -26.18
C HIS A 245 -22.90 10.28 -25.92
N ILE A 246 -21.98 10.85 -25.14
CA ILE A 246 -20.71 10.23 -24.81
C ILE A 246 -20.45 10.32 -23.30
N ALA A 247 -19.91 9.24 -22.74
CA ALA A 247 -19.35 9.18 -21.39
C ALA A 247 -17.92 8.62 -21.48
N ILE A 248 -17.05 9.07 -20.58
CA ILE A 248 -15.70 8.55 -20.47
C ILE A 248 -15.49 8.04 -19.05
N VAL A 249 -14.82 6.91 -18.90
CA VAL A 249 -14.63 6.21 -17.63
C VAL A 249 -13.15 5.86 -17.46
N ALA A 250 -12.60 6.12 -16.28
CA ALA A 250 -11.18 5.92 -15.97
C ALA A 250 -10.94 5.42 -14.52
N GLY A 251 -9.73 4.90 -14.30
CA GLY A 251 -9.20 4.42 -13.02
C GLY A 251 -8.02 5.25 -12.51
N HIS A 252 -6.95 4.59 -12.10
CA HIS A 252 -5.62 5.08 -11.71
C HIS A 252 -5.54 5.89 -10.41
N THR A 253 -6.47 6.82 -10.22
CA THR A 253 -6.45 7.78 -9.11
C THR A 253 -7.00 7.20 -7.81
N HIS A 254 -7.68 6.06 -7.90
CA HIS A 254 -8.48 5.44 -6.85
C HIS A 254 -9.60 6.34 -6.30
N ASP A 255 -9.86 7.48 -6.94
CA ASP A 255 -10.84 8.47 -6.54
C ASP A 255 -12.19 8.23 -7.22
N ASN A 256 -13.27 8.46 -6.50
CA ASN A 256 -14.64 8.45 -7.01
C ASN A 256 -15.11 9.89 -7.28
N ARG A 257 -14.88 10.38 -8.51
CA ARG A 257 -15.20 11.77 -8.91
C ARG A 257 -15.64 11.91 -10.36
N VAL A 258 -16.14 13.09 -10.70
CA VAL A 258 -16.52 13.46 -12.06
C VAL A 258 -15.86 14.76 -12.46
N ILE A 259 -15.14 14.76 -13.57
CA ILE A 259 -14.49 15.93 -14.15
C ILE A 259 -15.12 16.21 -15.52
N TYR A 260 -15.49 17.47 -15.78
CA TYR A 260 -16.05 17.85 -17.07
C TYR A 260 -14.97 18.46 -17.97
N ARG A 261 -14.71 17.84 -19.12
CA ARG A 261 -13.78 18.33 -20.15
C ARG A 261 -14.57 18.82 -21.35
N ASP A 262 -14.61 20.14 -21.57
CA ASP A 262 -15.45 20.76 -22.61
C ASP A 262 -16.94 20.33 -22.56
N GLY A 263 -17.44 20.03 -21.36
CA GLY A 263 -18.80 19.55 -21.11
C GLY A 263 -19.04 18.07 -21.45
N ILE A 264 -17.98 17.28 -21.63
CA ILE A 264 -18.02 15.81 -21.65
C ILE A 264 -17.62 15.32 -20.25
N PRO A 265 -18.41 14.43 -19.60
CA PRO A 265 -18.07 13.90 -18.30
C PRO A 265 -17.03 12.77 -18.40
N GLU A 266 -15.96 12.91 -17.62
CA GLU A 266 -14.99 11.87 -17.29
C GLU A 266 -15.27 11.40 -15.85
N TYR A 267 -15.61 10.12 -15.71
CA TYR A 267 -15.90 9.47 -14.44
C TYR A 267 -14.67 8.70 -13.97
N GLN A 268 -14.16 9.06 -12.80
CA GLN A 268 -13.17 8.27 -12.07
C GLN A 268 -13.94 7.53 -10.98
N ASP A 269 -13.77 6.21 -10.92
CA ASP A 269 -14.75 5.33 -10.28
C ASP A 269 -14.30 4.66 -9.01
N GLY A 270 -13.35 5.26 -8.29
CA GLY A 270 -12.80 4.71 -7.06
C GLY A 270 -12.00 3.44 -7.32
N ALA A 271 -11.71 2.70 -6.24
CA ALA A 271 -10.96 1.45 -6.32
C ALA A 271 -11.54 0.40 -5.34
N PRO A 272 -11.68 -0.88 -5.73
CA PRO A 272 -11.91 -1.98 -4.80
C PRO A 272 -10.74 -2.18 -3.83
N CYS A 273 -9.51 -1.86 -4.21
CA CYS A 273 -8.38 -1.90 -3.28
C CYS A 273 -8.37 -0.71 -2.30
N GLY A 274 -9.03 0.40 -2.65
CA GLY A 274 -8.97 1.64 -1.87
C GLY A 274 -7.55 2.20 -1.83
N ASP A 275 -7.05 2.55 -0.65
CA ASP A 275 -5.64 2.90 -0.43
C ASP A 275 -4.78 1.63 -0.33
N TRP A 276 -4.60 0.93 -1.47
CA TRP A 276 -3.82 -0.32 -1.63
C TRP A 276 -4.05 -1.37 -0.52
N TRP A 277 -5.32 -1.68 -0.24
CA TRP A 277 -5.75 -2.67 0.75
C TRP A 277 -5.38 -2.33 2.21
N GLN A 278 -5.03 -1.07 2.52
CA GLN A 278 -4.62 -0.66 3.87
C GLN A 278 -5.80 -0.18 4.73
N THR A 279 -6.64 0.71 4.21
CA THR A 279 -7.56 1.51 5.05
C THR A 279 -9.04 1.14 4.92
N GLY A 280 -9.42 0.40 3.88
CA GLY A 280 -10.82 0.08 3.57
C GLY A 280 -11.62 1.25 3.01
N LYS A 281 -10.94 2.33 2.65
CA LYS A 281 -11.48 3.51 1.95
C LYS A 281 -10.56 3.91 0.79
N THR A 282 -11.13 4.60 -0.17
CA THR A 282 -10.42 5.28 -1.26
C THR A 282 -9.77 6.58 -0.77
N PRO A 283 -8.82 7.19 -1.52
CA PRO A 283 -8.22 8.48 -1.18
C PRO A 283 -9.23 9.62 -0.98
N ASP A 284 -10.37 9.58 -1.66
CA ASP A 284 -11.50 10.52 -1.48
C ASP A 284 -12.46 10.15 -0.35
N GLY A 285 -12.11 9.18 0.50
CA GLY A 285 -12.86 8.83 1.71
C GLY A 285 -14.15 8.03 1.48
N ASN A 286 -14.40 7.58 0.25
CA ASN A 286 -15.46 6.61 -0.01
C ASN A 286 -15.04 5.20 0.47
N PRO A 287 -15.98 4.31 0.82
CA PRO A 287 -15.64 2.93 1.13
C PRO A 287 -15.10 2.21 -0.11
N ILE A 288 -14.23 1.21 0.04
CA ILE A 288 -13.84 0.36 -1.10
C ILE A 288 -15.06 -0.19 -1.85
N GLY A 289 -15.02 -0.16 -3.18
CA GLY A 289 -16.23 -0.22 -3.97
C GLY A 289 -16.00 -0.22 -5.47
N TYR A 290 -17.12 -0.20 -6.20
CA TYR A 290 -17.19 -0.18 -7.65
C TYR A 290 -18.36 0.69 -8.10
N ALA A 291 -18.37 1.11 -9.37
CA ALA A 291 -19.44 1.96 -9.90
C ALA A 291 -20.53 1.12 -10.59
N VAL A 292 -21.77 1.59 -10.48
CA VAL A 292 -22.96 1.06 -11.16
C VAL A 292 -23.51 2.15 -12.06
N TYR A 293 -23.72 1.81 -13.33
CA TYR A 293 -24.27 2.70 -14.34
C TYR A 293 -25.63 2.23 -14.80
N TYR A 294 -26.57 3.17 -14.87
CA TYR A 294 -27.83 3.04 -15.59
C TYR A 294 -28.00 4.24 -16.50
N ILE A 295 -27.73 4.02 -17.79
CA ILE A 295 -27.90 5.05 -18.81
C ILE A 295 -29.26 4.84 -19.45
N LYS A 296 -30.09 5.88 -19.48
CA LYS A 296 -31.44 5.82 -20.06
C LYS A 296 -31.66 7.00 -20.97
N ASP A 297 -31.88 6.74 -22.25
CA ASP A 297 -32.12 7.77 -23.28
C ASP A 297 -31.04 8.87 -23.32
N GLY A 298 -29.81 8.49 -22.98
CA GLY A 298 -28.64 9.37 -22.90
C GLY A 298 -28.44 10.08 -21.56
N GLU A 299 -29.35 9.92 -20.60
CA GLU A 299 -29.17 10.37 -19.22
C GLU A 299 -28.32 9.35 -18.45
N ILE A 300 -27.15 9.78 -17.99
CA ILE A 300 -26.21 8.94 -17.25
C ILE A 300 -26.59 9.00 -15.76
N ASN A 301 -27.06 7.87 -15.22
CA ASN A 301 -27.21 7.72 -13.77
C ASN A 301 -26.10 6.80 -13.26
N ARG A 302 -25.32 7.31 -12.29
CA ARG A 302 -24.18 6.59 -11.72
C ARG A 302 -24.32 6.50 -10.20
N PHE A 303 -24.01 5.34 -9.64
CA PHE A 303 -23.94 5.11 -8.21
C PHE A 303 -22.64 4.38 -7.84
N TYR A 304 -21.84 4.97 -6.95
CA TYR A 304 -20.68 4.27 -6.38
C TYR A 304 -21.13 3.37 -5.22
N LYS A 305 -20.94 2.06 -5.36
CA LYS A 305 -21.42 1.03 -4.43
C LYS A 305 -20.26 0.51 -3.60
N GLY A 306 -20.31 0.73 -2.28
CA GLY A 306 -19.35 0.12 -1.36
C GLY A 306 -19.60 -1.37 -1.22
N ILE A 307 -18.53 -2.17 -1.22
CA ILE A 307 -18.60 -3.63 -1.07
C ILE A 307 -19.19 -3.97 0.31
N GLY A 308 -20.20 -4.82 0.35
CA GLY A 308 -20.90 -5.26 1.56
C GLY A 308 -21.82 -4.20 2.19
N LYS A 309 -21.94 -3.00 1.62
CA LYS A 309 -22.79 -1.93 2.17
C LYS A 309 -24.25 -2.10 1.75
N THR A 310 -25.14 -2.23 2.72
CA THR A 310 -26.60 -2.28 2.53
C THR A 310 -27.30 -0.93 2.73
N LYS A 311 -26.59 0.04 3.34
CA LYS A 311 -27.04 1.42 3.55
C LYS A 311 -25.88 2.37 3.22
N GLN A 312 -26.13 3.41 2.44
CA GLN A 312 -25.05 4.32 2.01
C GLN A 312 -25.59 5.71 1.65
N ILE A 313 -24.85 6.74 2.05
CA ILE A 313 -25.05 8.14 1.63
C ILE A 313 -23.74 8.59 0.99
N ASN A 314 -23.73 8.74 -0.33
CA ASN A 314 -22.61 9.30 -1.08
C ASN A 314 -22.78 10.80 -1.18
N LEU A 315 -21.79 11.56 -0.70
CA LEU A 315 -21.72 13.01 -0.88
C LEU A 315 -21.22 13.30 -2.30
N LEU A 316 -22.01 14.05 -3.07
CA LEU A 316 -21.59 14.55 -4.39
C LEU A 316 -21.25 16.04 -4.33
N ASN A 317 -21.99 16.80 -3.51
CA ASN A 317 -21.76 18.23 -3.29
C ASN A 317 -22.39 18.68 -1.96
N PRO A 318 -21.84 19.66 -1.22
CA PRO A 318 -20.54 20.31 -1.40
C PRO A 318 -19.37 19.45 -0.91
N VAL A 319 -18.29 19.39 -1.70
CA VAL A 319 -17.07 18.65 -1.34
C VAL A 319 -16.03 19.52 -0.63
N ASP A 320 -16.22 20.84 -0.60
CA ASP A 320 -15.38 21.75 0.17
C ASP A 320 -15.73 21.68 1.66
N VAL A 321 -14.72 21.69 2.51
CA VAL A 321 -14.88 21.66 3.98
C VAL A 321 -15.48 22.97 4.50
N VAL A 322 -15.10 24.10 3.89
CA VAL A 322 -15.51 25.43 4.33
C VAL A 322 -16.75 25.88 3.57
N ILE A 323 -17.80 26.28 4.30
CA ILE A 323 -19.04 26.84 3.74
C ILE A 323 -19.29 28.21 4.38
N ASN A 324 -19.53 29.24 3.56
CA ASN A 324 -19.78 30.61 4.03
C ASN A 324 -21.20 31.12 3.69
N GLU A 325 -21.90 30.46 2.78
CA GLU A 325 -23.22 30.86 2.31
C GLU A 325 -24.09 29.63 1.98
N PRO A 326 -25.38 29.78 1.66
CA PRO A 326 -26.20 28.65 1.22
C PRO A 326 -25.59 27.98 -0.02
N VAL A 327 -25.30 26.69 0.08
CA VAL A 327 -24.67 25.90 -0.99
C VAL A 327 -25.58 24.79 -1.46
N ALA A 328 -25.54 24.51 -2.77
CA ALA A 328 -26.24 23.34 -3.32
C ALA A 328 -25.73 22.07 -2.63
N ALA A 329 -26.64 21.14 -2.35
CA ALA A 329 -26.29 19.86 -1.74
C ALA A 329 -26.85 18.73 -2.59
N GLU A 330 -25.99 17.78 -2.92
CA GLU A 330 -26.32 16.64 -3.77
C GLU A 330 -25.76 15.35 -3.17
N PHE A 331 -26.61 14.32 -3.13
CA PHE A 331 -26.25 13.02 -2.60
C PHE A 331 -26.84 11.91 -3.47
N ASN A 332 -26.18 10.75 -3.43
CA ASN A 332 -26.82 9.50 -3.79
C ASN A 332 -27.07 8.67 -2.51
N VAL A 333 -28.31 8.23 -2.32
CA VAL A 333 -28.76 7.52 -1.12
C VAL A 333 -29.23 6.12 -1.48
N TYR A 334 -28.76 5.11 -0.76
CA TYR A 334 -29.08 3.71 -0.99
C TYR A 334 -29.50 3.01 0.29
N TYR A 335 -30.60 2.27 0.24
CA TYR A 335 -30.97 1.30 1.26
C TYR A 335 -31.53 0.06 0.57
N GLU A 336 -30.76 -1.02 0.64
CA GLU A 336 -31.09 -2.32 0.06
C GLU A 336 -32.53 -2.75 0.39
N ASN A 337 -33.30 -3.05 -0.66
CA ASN A 337 -34.69 -3.55 -0.58
C ASN A 337 -35.65 -2.64 0.20
N LYS A 338 -35.33 -1.35 0.38
CA LYS A 338 -36.18 -0.38 1.07
C LYS A 338 -36.53 0.79 0.16
N THR A 339 -37.70 1.38 0.40
CA THR A 339 -38.12 2.63 -0.24
C THR A 339 -37.78 3.80 0.66
N VAL A 340 -36.90 4.70 0.20
CA VAL A 340 -36.60 5.96 0.89
C VAL A 340 -37.77 6.93 0.71
N GLU A 341 -38.27 7.45 1.83
CA GLU A 341 -39.39 8.41 1.88
C GLU A 341 -38.86 9.84 2.04
N ASP A 342 -38.02 10.08 3.04
CA ASP A 342 -37.42 11.40 3.29
C ASP A 342 -35.91 11.30 3.48
N VAL A 343 -35.23 12.36 3.03
CA VAL A 343 -33.85 12.64 3.41
C VAL A 343 -33.79 14.07 3.91
N CYS A 344 -33.30 14.27 5.12
CA CYS A 344 -33.25 15.58 5.77
C CYS A 344 -31.89 15.77 6.44
N TYR A 345 -31.48 17.02 6.66
CA TYR A 345 -30.30 17.34 7.43
C TYR A 345 -30.65 18.13 8.70
N THR A 346 -29.81 17.99 9.73
CA THR A 346 -29.76 18.91 10.87
C THR A 346 -28.37 19.53 10.97
N ILE A 347 -28.28 20.72 11.57
CA ILE A 347 -27.00 21.35 11.94
C ILE A 347 -26.96 21.40 13.46
N ASP A 348 -25.95 20.80 14.08
CA ASP A 348 -25.75 20.73 15.53
C ASP A 348 -27.02 20.30 16.31
N ASN A 349 -27.70 19.25 15.83
CA ASN A 349 -28.99 18.78 16.38
C ASN A 349 -30.12 19.83 16.33
N GLY A 350 -30.03 20.77 15.39
CA GLY A 350 -31.03 21.81 15.14
C GLY A 350 -32.32 21.29 14.50
N THR A 351 -33.08 22.20 13.89
CA THR A 351 -34.34 21.82 13.22
C THR A 351 -34.05 21.11 11.89
N PRO A 352 -34.67 19.94 11.62
CA PRO A 352 -34.50 19.25 10.36
C PRO A 352 -34.99 20.04 9.15
N VAL A 353 -34.23 20.01 8.06
CA VAL A 353 -34.59 20.56 6.75
C VAL A 353 -34.47 19.45 5.71
N CYS A 354 -35.52 19.21 4.92
CA CYS A 354 -35.58 18.07 4.01
C CYS A 354 -35.25 18.45 2.57
N PHE A 355 -34.62 17.52 1.86
CA PHE A 355 -34.20 17.62 0.47
C PHE A 355 -35.29 17.13 -0.49
N ASP A 356 -35.13 17.42 -1.78
CA ASP A 356 -35.86 16.75 -2.86
C ASP A 356 -35.26 15.36 -3.10
N VAL A 357 -36.10 14.33 -3.17
CA VAL A 357 -35.70 12.93 -3.25
C VAL A 357 -36.29 12.32 -4.52
N LYS A 358 -35.43 11.89 -5.45
CA LYS A 358 -35.84 11.28 -6.72
C LYS A 358 -35.30 9.85 -6.84
N PRO A 359 -36.16 8.84 -7.01
CA PRO A 359 -35.71 7.47 -7.19
C PRO A 359 -35.07 7.29 -8.57
N VAL A 360 -33.94 6.58 -8.60
CA VAL A 360 -33.34 5.99 -9.80
C VAL A 360 -33.59 4.48 -9.72
N VAL A 361 -34.63 4.03 -10.41
CA VAL A 361 -35.07 2.63 -10.39
C VAL A 361 -34.40 1.90 -11.54
N THR A 362 -33.43 1.04 -11.24
CA THR A 362 -32.86 0.08 -12.19
C THR A 362 -33.47 -1.31 -11.96
N PRO A 363 -33.23 -2.30 -12.85
CA PRO A 363 -33.83 -3.62 -12.72
C PRO A 363 -33.56 -4.34 -11.39
N LYS A 364 -32.41 -4.11 -10.76
CA LYS A 364 -31.94 -4.88 -9.58
C LYS A 364 -31.45 -4.04 -8.41
N ILE A 365 -31.12 -2.77 -8.62
CA ILE A 365 -30.69 -1.85 -7.57
C ILE A 365 -31.48 -0.55 -7.69
N THR A 366 -31.95 -0.01 -6.57
CA THR A 366 -32.62 1.30 -6.54
C THR A 366 -31.88 2.19 -5.57
N TRP A 367 -31.43 3.33 -6.07
CA TRP A 367 -30.90 4.41 -5.25
C TRP A 367 -31.73 5.67 -5.47
N TYR A 368 -31.43 6.70 -4.69
CA TYR A 368 -32.17 7.95 -4.69
C TYR A 368 -31.18 9.09 -4.92
N HIS A 369 -31.41 9.88 -5.96
CA HIS A 369 -30.72 11.14 -6.17
C HIS A 369 -31.41 12.20 -5.33
N VAL A 370 -30.64 12.83 -4.44
CA VAL A 370 -31.14 13.77 -3.43
C VAL A 370 -30.51 15.12 -3.69
N THR A 371 -31.35 16.17 -3.79
CA THR A 371 -30.90 17.53 -4.09
C THR A 371 -31.52 18.57 -3.18
N GLY A 372 -30.80 19.64 -2.90
CA GLY A 372 -31.35 20.83 -2.24
C GLY A 372 -30.27 21.81 -1.84
N THR A 373 -30.40 22.42 -0.66
CA THR A 373 -29.48 23.47 -0.20
C THR A 373 -29.17 23.28 1.27
N ILE A 374 -27.88 23.25 1.61
CA ILE A 374 -27.43 23.37 3.00
C ILE A 374 -27.21 24.86 3.27
N THR A 375 -27.88 25.38 4.28
CA THR A 375 -27.75 26.77 4.71
C THR A 375 -27.09 26.83 6.09
N PRO A 376 -25.87 27.41 6.21
CA PRO A 376 -25.26 27.67 7.51
C PRO A 376 -26.20 28.48 8.42
N THR A 377 -26.39 28.03 9.65
CA THR A 377 -27.23 28.73 10.64
C THR A 377 -26.51 29.90 11.30
N VAL A 378 -25.18 29.79 11.41
CA VAL A 378 -24.27 30.79 11.95
C VAL A 378 -22.92 30.63 11.28
N ILE A 379 -22.23 31.74 11.00
CA ILE A 379 -20.83 31.76 10.58
C ILE A 379 -20.00 32.15 11.80
N ASP A 380 -19.27 31.20 12.38
CA ASP A 380 -18.54 31.41 13.65
C ASP A 380 -17.12 30.81 13.68
N ASN A 381 -16.61 30.38 12.53
CA ASN A 381 -15.29 29.78 12.30
C ASN A 381 -15.06 28.43 13.02
N ARG A 382 -16.12 27.75 13.46
CA ARG A 382 -16.03 26.41 14.08
C ARG A 382 -16.50 25.32 13.11
N ASN A 383 -16.18 24.08 13.48
CA ASN A 383 -16.77 22.88 12.89
C ASN A 383 -18.21 22.70 13.39
N HIS A 384 -19.09 22.31 12.48
CA HIS A 384 -20.50 22.01 12.71
C HIS A 384 -20.85 20.63 12.18
N ASP A 385 -21.65 19.90 12.95
CA ASP A 385 -22.13 18.58 12.56
C ASP A 385 -23.36 18.74 11.66
N VAL A 386 -23.22 18.34 10.40
CA VAL A 386 -24.33 18.26 9.45
C VAL A 386 -24.74 16.80 9.31
N GLU A 387 -25.72 16.40 10.11
CA GLU A 387 -26.24 15.02 10.11
C GLU A 387 -27.28 14.84 9.01
N ILE A 388 -26.97 14.05 8.00
CA ILE A 388 -27.89 13.63 6.94
C ILE A 388 -28.64 12.37 7.42
N SER A 389 -29.95 12.49 7.63
CA SER A 389 -30.84 11.42 8.08
C SER A 389 -31.72 10.93 6.94
N VAL A 390 -31.83 9.61 6.81
CA VAL A 390 -32.64 8.92 5.79
C VAL A 390 -33.74 8.15 6.51
N ARG A 391 -34.99 8.33 6.07
CA ARG A 391 -36.18 7.63 6.59
C ARG A 391 -36.83 6.82 5.48
N THR A 392 -37.16 5.57 5.76
CA THR A 392 -37.88 4.69 4.81
C THR A 392 -39.38 4.71 5.05
N SER A 393 -40.14 4.30 4.04
CA SER A 393 -41.61 4.27 4.09
C SER A 393 -42.19 3.33 5.15
N ASP A 394 -41.43 2.33 5.59
CA ASP A 394 -41.78 1.41 6.69
C ASP A 394 -41.29 1.89 8.07
N GLY A 395 -40.69 3.07 8.14
CA GLY A 395 -40.32 3.74 9.38
C GLY A 395 -38.91 3.44 9.90
N GLU A 396 -38.08 2.73 9.14
CA GLU A 396 -36.66 2.57 9.49
C GLU A 396 -35.87 3.83 9.17
N PHE A 397 -34.72 4.00 9.83
CA PHE A 397 -33.85 5.14 9.64
C PHE A 397 -32.38 4.78 9.74
N TYR A 398 -31.54 5.58 9.11
CA TYR A 398 -30.08 5.61 9.30
C TYR A 398 -29.56 7.01 8.95
N ASN A 399 -28.33 7.34 9.36
CA ASN A 399 -27.76 8.65 9.12
C ASN A 399 -26.26 8.58 8.77
N ARG A 400 -25.73 9.72 8.30
CA ARG A 400 -24.29 10.01 8.14
C ARG A 400 -24.06 11.45 8.57
N THR A 401 -23.11 11.67 9.46
CA THR A 401 -22.66 13.01 9.85
C THR A 401 -21.52 13.46 8.93
N ILE A 402 -21.60 14.71 8.46
CA ILE A 402 -20.56 15.37 7.68
C ILE A 402 -20.22 16.67 8.39
N VAL A 403 -18.94 16.87 8.71
CA VAL A 403 -18.51 18.05 9.48
C VAL A 403 -18.16 19.19 8.53
N TYR A 404 -18.79 20.36 8.62
CA TYR A 404 -18.38 21.52 7.82
C TYR A 404 -17.86 22.64 8.72
N LYS A 405 -16.88 23.39 8.24
CA LYS A 405 -16.42 24.61 8.92
C LYS A 405 -17.22 25.79 8.37
N PHE A 406 -17.98 26.47 9.22
CA PHE A 406 -18.75 27.65 8.81
C PHE A 406 -17.94 28.92 9.04
N SER A 407 -17.33 29.45 7.98
CA SER A 407 -16.33 30.53 8.04
C SER A 407 -16.43 31.45 6.82
N ASP A 408 -16.39 32.77 7.03
CA ASP A 408 -16.28 33.75 5.94
C ASP A 408 -14.90 33.71 5.25
N ASN A 409 -13.89 33.14 5.91
CA ASN A 409 -12.58 32.89 5.33
C ASN A 409 -12.51 31.46 4.76
N PRO A 410 -12.35 31.28 3.44
CA PRO A 410 -12.20 29.95 2.83
C PRO A 410 -10.83 29.32 3.09
N GLU A 411 -9.83 30.12 3.49
CA GLU A 411 -8.47 29.65 3.73
C GLU A 411 -8.35 28.99 5.11
N MET A 412 -7.81 27.77 5.13
CA MET A 412 -7.52 26.99 6.33
C MET A 412 -6.04 27.05 6.66
N LYS A 413 -5.74 27.06 7.95
CA LYS A 413 -4.37 26.92 8.47
C LYS A 413 -3.91 25.48 8.35
N ILE A 414 -2.66 25.25 8.00
CA ILE A 414 -2.11 23.90 7.86
C ILE A 414 -2.23 23.11 9.16
N SER A 415 -1.98 23.74 10.32
CA SER A 415 -2.15 23.08 11.62
C SER A 415 -3.59 22.66 11.93
N GLU A 416 -4.60 23.33 11.34
CA GLU A 416 -6.00 22.91 11.47
C GLU A 416 -6.29 21.67 10.63
N ILE A 417 -5.61 21.50 9.49
CA ILE A 417 -5.77 20.34 8.60
C ILE A 417 -5.02 19.13 9.17
N THR A 418 -3.82 19.33 9.72
CA THR A 418 -2.97 18.25 10.26
C THR A 418 -3.37 17.79 11.65
N ASP A 419 -4.25 18.50 12.37
CA ASP A 419 -4.86 18.00 13.61
C ASP A 419 -5.57 16.66 13.37
N ASP A 420 -5.31 15.64 14.21
CA ASP A 420 -5.81 14.27 14.00
C ASP A 420 -7.33 14.19 13.83
N THR A 421 -8.06 14.95 14.64
CA THR A 421 -9.53 14.91 14.64
C THR A 421 -10.08 15.59 13.39
N ASN A 422 -9.55 16.77 13.07
CA ASN A 422 -9.93 17.50 11.88
C ASN A 422 -9.55 16.75 10.60
N PHE A 423 -8.37 16.14 10.57
CA PHE A 423 -7.91 15.35 9.43
C PHE A 423 -8.89 14.21 9.12
N GLU A 424 -9.34 13.46 10.14
CA GLU A 424 -10.36 12.43 9.97
C GLU A 424 -11.67 13.00 9.42
N TYR A 425 -12.11 14.14 9.96
CA TYR A 425 -13.32 14.81 9.47
C TYR A 425 -13.20 15.31 8.03
N TYR A 426 -12.05 15.81 7.64
CA TYR A 426 -11.80 16.44 6.34
C TYR A 426 -11.35 15.45 5.27
N TYR A 427 -10.99 14.23 5.66
CA TYR A 427 -10.48 13.20 4.77
C TYR A 427 -11.36 13.03 3.51
N GLY A 428 -10.72 13.07 2.35
CA GLY A 428 -11.32 12.97 1.03
C GLY A 428 -12.00 14.22 0.51
N ARG A 429 -12.11 15.28 1.31
CA ARG A 429 -12.74 16.56 0.98
C ARG A 429 -11.72 17.64 0.71
N PHE A 430 -12.16 18.76 0.14
CA PHE A 430 -11.29 19.83 -0.33
C PHE A 430 -11.15 20.96 0.68
N VAL A 431 -9.93 21.44 0.82
CA VAL A 431 -9.55 22.60 1.63
C VAL A 431 -8.81 23.61 0.75
N THR A 432 -8.87 24.89 1.10
CA THR A 432 -8.04 25.92 0.46
C THR A 432 -6.96 26.38 1.42
N VAL A 433 -5.71 26.37 0.98
CA VAL A 433 -4.55 26.82 1.75
C VAL A 433 -3.85 27.99 1.05
N ASN A 434 -3.21 28.83 1.86
CA ASN A 434 -2.35 29.91 1.41
C ASN A 434 -0.99 29.73 2.06
N ALA A 435 -0.02 29.32 1.26
CA ALA A 435 1.24 28.76 1.76
C ALA A 435 2.41 29.13 0.84
N THR A 436 3.62 28.81 1.28
CA THR A 436 4.84 28.90 0.48
C THR A 436 5.36 27.50 0.19
N VAL A 437 5.76 27.25 -1.05
CA VAL A 437 6.50 26.04 -1.42
C VAL A 437 7.87 26.08 -0.76
N VAL A 438 8.20 25.05 0.03
CA VAL A 438 9.47 24.93 0.76
C VAL A 438 10.42 24.04 -0.01
N THR A 439 9.94 22.89 -0.46
CA THR A 439 10.69 21.93 -1.27
C THR A 439 9.85 21.45 -2.44
N THR A 440 10.55 20.97 -3.46
CA THR A 440 10.01 20.34 -4.65
C THR A 440 10.85 19.11 -4.95
N ALA A 441 10.22 17.98 -5.26
CA ALA A 441 10.87 16.75 -5.69
C ALA A 441 10.09 16.14 -6.86
N TYR A 442 10.71 15.20 -7.58
CA TYR A 442 10.09 14.51 -8.71
C TYR A 442 9.52 15.50 -9.74
N ASP A 443 10.35 16.46 -10.15
CA ASP A 443 10.00 17.54 -11.09
C ASP A 443 8.78 18.39 -10.66
N GLY A 444 8.51 18.47 -9.35
CA GLY A 444 7.41 19.27 -8.78
C GLY A 444 6.13 18.49 -8.49
N ASN A 445 6.12 17.16 -8.70
CA ASN A 445 5.00 16.31 -8.32
C ASN A 445 4.84 16.14 -6.81
N LEU A 446 5.93 16.28 -6.06
CA LEU A 446 5.89 16.26 -4.61
C LEU A 446 6.39 17.60 -4.10
N LEU A 447 5.54 18.28 -3.33
CA LEU A 447 5.84 19.57 -2.73
C LEU A 447 5.75 19.44 -1.22
N THR A 448 6.60 20.14 -0.48
CA THR A 448 6.28 20.52 0.91
C THR A 448 5.86 21.97 0.91
N ILE A 449 4.67 22.27 1.43
CA ILE A 449 4.15 23.63 1.56
C ILE A 449 4.07 24.03 3.03
N LYS A 450 4.26 25.32 3.32
CA LYS A 450 4.29 25.85 4.69
C LYS A 450 3.56 27.18 4.83
N ASP A 451 2.84 27.33 5.94
CA ASP A 451 2.28 28.59 6.42
C ASP A 451 2.87 28.97 7.80
N ASP A 452 2.28 29.96 8.47
CA ASP A 452 2.71 30.41 9.80
C ASP A 452 2.34 29.44 10.95
N THR A 453 1.64 28.34 10.65
CA THR A 453 1.14 27.37 11.62
C THR A 453 1.72 25.97 11.47
N GLY A 454 2.19 25.59 10.27
CA GLY A 454 2.79 24.29 10.03
C GLY A 454 3.13 24.04 8.57
N SER A 455 3.52 22.82 8.25
CA SER A 455 3.79 22.32 6.90
C SER A 455 3.05 21.01 6.61
N ILE A 456 2.84 20.74 5.33
CA ILE A 456 2.20 19.52 4.83
C ILE A 456 2.74 19.20 3.44
N VAL A 457 2.86 17.91 3.13
CA VAL A 457 3.25 17.47 1.78
C VAL A 457 2.05 17.53 0.83
N VAL A 458 2.33 17.76 -0.45
CA VAL A 458 1.33 17.82 -1.52
C VAL A 458 1.75 16.91 -2.66
N TRP A 459 0.88 15.95 -3.01
CA TRP A 459 0.98 15.18 -4.24
C TRP A 459 0.28 15.92 -5.39
N ALA A 460 1.02 16.20 -6.46
CA ALA A 460 0.55 16.87 -7.67
C ALA A 460 0.70 16.01 -8.95
N GLY A 461 1.23 14.78 -8.83
CA GLY A 461 1.59 13.94 -9.98
C GLY A 461 0.44 13.36 -10.81
N ASP A 462 -0.81 13.49 -10.34
CA ASP A 462 -2.01 12.98 -11.05
C ASP A 462 -2.67 14.04 -11.95
N CYS A 463 -2.07 15.23 -12.07
CA CYS A 463 -2.56 16.29 -12.93
C CYS A 463 -1.43 17.14 -13.49
N HIS A 464 -1.65 17.75 -14.65
CA HIS A 464 -0.79 18.84 -15.10
C HIS A 464 -0.79 19.97 -14.06
N HIS A 465 0.37 20.57 -13.79
CA HIS A 465 0.54 21.66 -12.85
C HIS A 465 1.56 22.68 -13.37
N PRO A 466 1.57 23.94 -12.88
CA PRO A 466 2.67 24.85 -13.20
C PRO A 466 4.00 24.34 -12.63
N GLU A 467 5.13 24.77 -13.19
CA GLU A 467 6.44 24.56 -12.56
C GLU A 467 6.44 25.26 -11.19
N PHE A 468 6.68 24.49 -10.13
CA PHE A 468 6.84 25.00 -8.78
C PHE A 468 8.30 25.27 -8.48
N SER A 469 8.59 26.33 -7.74
CA SER A 469 9.91 26.63 -7.21
C SER A 469 9.85 26.88 -5.71
N PRO A 470 10.86 26.43 -4.94
CA PRO A 470 11.01 26.83 -3.54
C PRO A 470 10.94 28.36 -3.39
N GLY A 471 10.09 28.84 -2.49
CA GLY A 471 9.80 30.26 -2.29
C GLY A 471 8.54 30.75 -2.99
N ASP A 472 7.95 29.96 -3.89
CA ASP A 472 6.69 30.34 -4.53
C ASP A 472 5.56 30.44 -3.51
N MET A 473 4.88 31.59 -3.52
CA MET A 473 3.70 31.84 -2.72
C MET A 473 2.47 31.39 -3.50
N ILE A 474 1.76 30.40 -2.95
CA ILE A 474 0.66 29.73 -3.62
C ILE A 474 -0.65 29.91 -2.85
N LYS A 475 -1.74 29.98 -3.61
CA LYS A 475 -3.07 29.67 -3.10
C LYS A 475 -3.54 28.40 -3.80
N MET A 476 -3.87 27.38 -3.02
CA MET A 476 -4.15 26.04 -3.53
C MET A 476 -5.42 25.49 -2.90
N ARG A 477 -6.33 24.96 -3.74
CA ARG A 477 -7.43 24.11 -3.32
C ARG A 477 -7.01 22.66 -3.54
N ALA A 478 -6.99 21.87 -2.47
CA ALA A 478 -6.48 20.50 -2.55
C ALA A 478 -7.34 19.54 -1.72
N GLN A 479 -7.36 18.28 -2.11
CA GLN A 479 -8.05 17.23 -1.39
C GLN A 479 -7.20 16.77 -0.21
N VAL A 480 -7.80 16.63 0.97
CA VAL A 480 -7.14 16.05 2.15
C VAL A 480 -7.09 14.53 1.99
N THR A 481 -5.91 13.93 2.02
CA THR A 481 -5.75 12.47 1.89
C THR A 481 -4.50 12.00 2.62
N GLN A 482 -4.17 10.71 2.52
CA GLN A 482 -2.93 10.18 3.07
C GLN A 482 -2.24 9.26 2.07
N PHE A 483 -0.94 9.06 2.27
CA PHE A 483 -0.19 7.99 1.64
C PHE A 483 0.63 7.24 2.69
N ARG A 484 0.36 5.94 2.87
CA ARG A 484 1.06 5.07 3.84
C ARG A 484 1.12 5.67 5.25
N GLY A 485 0.02 6.26 5.70
CA GLY A 485 -0.11 6.90 7.02
C GLY A 485 0.43 8.35 7.10
N THR A 486 1.10 8.85 6.06
CA THR A 486 1.53 10.25 5.98
C THR A 486 0.36 11.12 5.55
N LYS A 487 0.02 12.14 6.34
CA LYS A 487 -1.02 13.12 5.99
C LYS A 487 -0.54 14.01 4.85
N GLU A 488 -1.34 14.12 3.81
CA GLU A 488 -0.99 14.92 2.64
C GLU A 488 -2.19 15.67 2.06
N LEU A 489 -1.87 16.60 1.16
CA LEU A 489 -2.84 17.18 0.25
C LEU A 489 -2.63 16.62 -1.16
N LYS A 490 -3.70 16.45 -1.92
CA LYS A 490 -3.64 16.06 -3.33
C LYS A 490 -4.14 17.19 -4.22
N LEU A 491 -3.28 17.69 -5.10
CA LEU A 491 -3.67 18.62 -6.16
C LEU A 491 -4.36 17.84 -7.27
N VAL A 492 -5.60 18.21 -7.58
CA VAL A 492 -6.45 17.48 -8.52
C VAL A 492 -6.49 18.12 -9.92
N SER A 493 -6.25 19.43 -9.98
CA SER A 493 -6.30 20.20 -11.22
C SER A 493 -5.33 21.37 -11.17
N ALA A 494 -4.70 21.69 -12.30
CA ALA A 494 -3.92 22.92 -12.49
C ALA A 494 -4.72 24.18 -12.11
N ASP A 495 -6.03 24.17 -12.37
CA ASP A 495 -6.91 25.32 -12.10
C ASP A 495 -7.13 25.58 -10.60
N ASP A 496 -6.83 24.58 -9.75
CA ASP A 496 -6.98 24.68 -8.31
C ASP A 496 -5.75 25.34 -7.62
N VAL A 497 -4.72 25.72 -8.38
CA VAL A 497 -3.52 26.39 -7.83
C VAL A 497 -3.20 27.69 -8.55
N THR A 498 -2.76 28.69 -7.80
CA THR A 498 -2.23 29.95 -8.35
C THR A 498 -0.95 30.34 -7.61
N ILE A 499 0.14 30.47 -8.36
CA ILE A 499 1.38 31.10 -7.91
C ILE A 499 1.21 32.62 -8.07
N TYR A 500 1.24 33.36 -6.96
CA TYR A 500 0.95 34.81 -6.97
C TYR A 500 2.14 35.68 -6.53
N GLY A 501 3.22 35.07 -6.07
CA GLY A 501 4.42 35.75 -5.62
C GLY A 501 5.55 34.77 -5.38
N HIS A 502 6.70 35.31 -5.00
CA HIS A 502 7.87 34.53 -4.62
C HIS A 502 8.53 35.25 -3.46
N GLN A 503 8.89 34.50 -2.41
CA GLN A 503 9.60 35.01 -1.24
C GLN A 503 10.95 34.33 -1.08
N ASP A 504 11.93 35.10 -0.62
CA ASP A 504 13.24 34.56 -0.27
C ASP A 504 13.12 33.73 1.00
N ILE A 505 13.21 32.41 0.85
CA ILE A 505 13.16 31.46 1.96
C ILE A 505 14.54 31.21 2.59
N ALA A 506 15.61 31.86 2.11
CA ALA A 506 16.93 31.75 2.74
C ALA A 506 16.92 32.24 4.19
N SER A 507 16.05 33.19 4.55
CA SER A 507 15.86 33.61 5.94
C SER A 507 15.06 32.62 6.80
N GLN A 508 14.47 31.58 6.19
CA GLN A 508 13.76 30.51 6.89
C GLN A 508 14.65 29.28 7.14
N VAL A 509 15.90 29.31 6.70
CA VAL A 509 16.88 28.25 6.99
C VAL A 509 17.25 28.30 8.46
N THR A 510 16.89 27.25 9.19
CA THR A 510 17.34 27.06 10.57
C THR A 510 18.77 26.53 10.54
N VAL A 511 19.74 27.40 10.83
CA VAL A 511 21.15 26.98 10.96
C VAL A 511 21.30 26.26 12.29
N LEU A 512 21.57 24.95 12.21
CA LEU A 512 21.80 24.13 13.39
C LEU A 512 23.14 24.51 14.01
N ASN A 513 23.18 24.62 15.34
CA ASN A 513 24.42 24.86 16.07
C ASN A 513 25.32 23.61 16.07
N SER A 514 24.69 22.43 16.01
CA SER A 514 25.31 21.12 15.85
C SER A 514 24.31 20.14 15.23
N ILE A 515 24.79 19.07 14.63
CA ILE A 515 23.95 18.03 14.02
C ILE A 515 22.99 17.40 15.04
N ALA A 516 23.39 17.28 16.31
CA ALA A 516 22.51 16.79 17.38
C ALA A 516 21.17 17.54 17.52
N GLU A 517 21.14 18.84 17.19
CA GLU A 517 19.92 19.66 17.25
C GLU A 517 18.84 19.13 16.29
N ALA A 518 19.23 18.48 15.19
CA ALA A 518 18.29 17.84 14.26
C ALA A 518 17.51 16.68 14.89
N TYR A 519 18.11 15.98 15.86
CA TYR A 519 17.48 14.86 16.57
C TYR A 519 16.75 15.34 17.82
N GLU A 520 17.38 16.21 18.62
CA GLU A 520 16.81 16.74 19.87
C GLU A 520 15.53 17.54 19.64
N ASP A 521 15.49 18.34 18.57
CA ASP A 521 14.38 19.23 18.23
C ASP A 521 13.59 18.74 17.00
N TYR A 522 13.74 17.46 16.61
CA TYR A 522 13.15 16.88 15.39
C TYR A 522 11.67 17.23 15.23
N ASP A 523 10.83 16.99 16.23
CA ASP A 523 9.38 17.22 16.14
C ASP A 523 9.03 18.69 15.83
N SER A 524 9.91 19.64 16.15
CA SER A 524 9.73 21.05 15.86
C SER A 524 10.37 21.51 14.54
N LEU A 525 11.35 20.75 14.05
CA LEU A 525 12.14 21.03 12.85
C LEU A 525 11.73 20.17 11.65
N GLU A 526 10.93 19.14 11.85
CA GLU A 526 10.42 18.26 10.80
C GLU A 526 9.72 19.09 9.71
N ASN A 527 10.01 18.75 8.45
CA ASN A 527 9.49 19.43 7.26
C ASN A 527 9.86 20.93 7.22
N THR A 528 10.99 21.31 7.83
CA THR A 528 11.60 22.65 7.72
C THR A 528 12.97 22.57 7.05
N ILE A 529 13.43 23.68 6.48
CA ILE A 529 14.78 23.75 5.90
C ILE A 529 15.78 24.00 7.01
N VAL A 530 16.63 23.01 7.27
CA VAL A 530 17.76 23.12 8.19
C VAL A 530 19.06 23.28 7.41
N GLN A 531 20.08 23.84 8.07
CA GLN A 531 21.43 23.85 7.56
C GLN A 531 22.38 23.23 8.58
N ALA A 532 23.10 22.19 8.14
CA ALA A 532 24.12 21.51 8.91
C ALA A 532 25.48 21.64 8.20
N THR A 533 26.56 21.66 8.98
CA THR A 533 27.92 21.58 8.45
C THR A 533 28.63 20.41 9.11
N GLY A 534 29.25 19.56 8.31
CA GLY A 534 29.94 18.36 8.80
C GLY A 534 30.94 17.81 7.80
N VAL A 535 31.76 16.86 8.26
CA VAL A 535 32.70 16.11 7.43
C VAL A 535 31.99 14.86 6.91
N VAL A 536 32.10 14.58 5.61
CA VAL A 536 31.57 13.35 5.02
C VAL A 536 32.30 12.14 5.61
N THR A 537 31.59 11.29 6.35
CA THR A 537 32.13 10.09 7.01
C THR A 537 31.90 8.82 6.20
N ALA A 538 30.84 8.77 5.40
CA ALA A 538 30.51 7.68 4.48
C ALA A 538 29.71 8.18 3.26
N LYS A 539 29.77 7.43 2.15
CA LYS A 539 29.03 7.72 0.91
C LYS A 539 28.65 6.40 0.22
N PHE A 540 27.37 6.24 -0.08
CA PHE A 540 26.78 5.08 -0.76
C PHE A 540 25.82 5.57 -1.85
N GLY A 541 26.37 5.92 -3.03
CA GLY A 541 25.59 6.55 -4.09
C GLY A 541 25.06 7.93 -3.67
N ASN A 542 23.73 8.08 -3.65
CA ASN A 542 23.04 9.31 -3.22
C ASN A 542 22.89 9.44 -1.71
N LEU A 543 23.12 8.37 -0.95
CA LEU A 543 23.10 8.42 0.51
C LEU A 543 24.49 8.79 1.02
N VAL A 544 24.61 9.95 1.67
CA VAL A 544 25.85 10.48 2.23
C VAL A 544 25.67 10.66 3.72
N PHE A 545 26.70 10.39 4.52
CA PHE A 545 26.68 10.67 5.96
C PHE A 545 27.67 11.79 6.26
N ILE A 546 27.22 12.82 6.98
CA ILE A 546 28.06 13.91 7.45
C ILE A 546 28.08 13.91 8.97
N GLN A 547 29.19 14.33 9.56
CA GLN A 547 29.36 14.33 11.02
C GLN A 547 30.11 15.57 11.48
N ASP A 548 29.68 16.12 12.61
CA ASP A 548 30.39 17.18 13.34
C ASP A 548 30.90 16.63 14.69
N ASP A 549 31.28 17.52 15.61
CA ASP A 549 31.79 17.11 16.92
C ASP A 549 30.71 16.50 17.85
N SER A 550 29.43 16.61 17.50
CA SER A 550 28.29 16.09 18.26
C SER A 550 27.92 14.67 17.84
N GLU A 551 27.45 14.49 16.61
CA GLU A 551 27.01 13.23 16.03
C GLU A 551 26.92 13.33 14.48
N GLY A 552 26.56 12.23 13.83
CA GLY A 552 26.36 12.18 12.38
C GLY A 552 24.90 12.21 11.97
N ILE A 553 24.63 12.57 10.71
CA ILE A 553 23.31 12.57 10.10
C ILE A 553 23.38 12.12 8.64
N ALA A 554 22.31 11.46 8.19
CA ALA A 554 22.14 11.11 6.79
C ALA A 554 21.79 12.35 5.94
N VAL A 555 22.32 12.37 4.73
CA VAL A 555 22.02 13.33 3.67
C VAL A 555 21.63 12.52 2.45
N TRP A 556 20.36 12.55 2.10
CA TRP A 556 19.87 11.93 0.88
C TRP A 556 19.88 12.95 -0.24
N LEU A 557 20.83 12.82 -1.18
CA LEU A 557 21.07 13.85 -2.19
C LEU A 557 19.89 14.10 -3.13
N GLY A 558 19.03 13.10 -3.39
CA GLY A 558 17.85 13.26 -4.25
C GLY A 558 18.16 13.99 -5.58
N GLU A 559 17.47 15.11 -5.81
CA GLU A 559 17.64 15.99 -6.97
C GLU A 559 19.03 16.67 -7.04
N ALA A 560 19.76 16.72 -5.93
CA ALA A 560 21.17 17.15 -5.86
C ALA A 560 22.16 16.03 -6.21
N SER A 561 21.73 14.92 -6.80
CA SER A 561 22.57 13.76 -7.15
C SER A 561 23.77 14.12 -8.03
N GLU A 562 23.72 15.20 -8.81
CA GLU A 562 24.87 15.69 -9.59
C GLU A 562 26.06 16.17 -8.73
N VAL A 563 25.84 16.43 -7.43
CA VAL A 563 26.91 16.75 -6.48
C VAL A 563 27.63 15.49 -5.98
N ALA A 564 27.01 14.31 -6.11
CA ALA A 564 27.56 13.06 -5.58
C ALA A 564 29.00 12.83 -6.04
N ASP A 565 29.30 12.99 -7.33
CA ASP A 565 30.63 12.78 -7.90
C ASP A 565 31.72 13.75 -7.39
N LYS A 566 31.30 14.88 -6.81
CA LYS A 566 32.21 15.88 -6.23
C LYS A 566 32.49 15.62 -4.75
N LEU A 567 31.71 14.77 -4.10
CA LEU A 567 31.84 14.43 -2.68
C LEU A 567 32.75 13.21 -2.48
N SER A 568 33.67 13.33 -1.53
CA SER A 568 34.50 12.23 -1.03
C SER A 568 34.45 12.17 0.49
N VAL A 569 34.74 10.99 1.05
CA VAL A 569 34.99 10.86 2.49
C VAL A 569 36.13 11.81 2.88
N GLY A 570 35.90 12.65 3.90
CA GLY A 570 36.80 13.74 4.29
C GLY A 570 36.39 15.13 3.77
N SER A 571 35.48 15.22 2.80
CA SER A 571 34.98 16.52 2.34
C SER A 571 34.20 17.21 3.47
N ASN A 572 34.56 18.44 3.80
CA ASN A 572 33.80 19.28 4.71
C ASN A 572 32.71 20.00 3.92
N VAL A 573 31.46 19.76 4.28
CA VAL A 573 30.30 20.23 3.53
C VAL A 573 29.34 20.99 4.41
N THR A 574 28.72 22.02 3.84
CA THR A 574 27.51 22.64 4.38
C THR A 574 26.34 22.22 3.50
N VAL A 575 25.36 21.55 4.11
CA VAL A 575 24.14 21.09 3.44
C VAL A 575 22.98 21.88 4.01
N SER A 576 22.13 22.41 3.12
CA SER A 576 20.82 22.95 3.50
C SER A 576 19.73 22.13 2.84
N GLY A 577 18.68 21.77 3.56
CA GLY A 577 17.65 20.89 3.02
C GLY A 577 16.54 20.65 4.01
N GLU A 578 15.49 19.98 3.55
CA GLU A 578 14.39 19.57 4.43
C GLU A 578 14.86 18.53 5.42
N LEU A 579 14.58 18.75 6.71
CA LEU A 579 14.74 17.73 7.74
C LEU A 579 13.51 16.82 7.73
N THR A 580 13.71 15.54 7.46
CA THR A 580 12.64 14.55 7.36
C THR A 580 13.09 13.20 7.89
N LYS A 581 12.22 12.19 7.83
CA LYS A 581 12.48 10.83 8.24
C LYS A 581 12.06 9.85 7.17
N TYR A 582 13.02 9.07 6.67
CA TYR A 582 12.78 8.01 5.69
C TYR A 582 13.02 6.64 6.33
N ASN A 583 12.00 5.78 6.33
CA ASN A 583 12.03 4.46 6.96
C ASN A 583 12.54 4.44 8.42
N GLY A 584 12.35 5.55 9.15
CA GLY A 584 12.81 5.73 10.53
C GLY A 584 14.13 6.50 10.68
N MET A 585 14.91 6.68 9.61
CA MET A 585 16.18 7.43 9.64
C MET A 585 15.94 8.93 9.44
N VAL A 586 16.40 9.75 10.38
CA VAL A 586 16.40 11.22 10.23
C VAL A 586 17.44 11.61 9.18
N GLU A 587 17.04 12.43 8.21
CA GLU A 587 17.89 12.85 7.11
C GLU A 587 17.64 14.31 6.67
N ILE A 588 18.65 14.90 6.04
CA ILE A 588 18.55 16.19 5.35
C ILE A 588 18.49 15.94 3.85
N VAL A 589 17.42 16.41 3.20
CA VAL A 589 17.23 16.31 1.75
C VAL A 589 17.47 17.68 1.09
N PRO A 590 18.63 17.94 0.47
CA PRO A 590 18.87 19.18 -0.26
C PRO A 590 17.95 19.29 -1.48
N VAL A 591 17.45 20.50 -1.73
CA VAL A 591 16.50 20.73 -2.83
C VAL A 591 17.17 20.63 -4.20
N ASN A 592 18.42 21.07 -4.30
CA ASN A 592 19.23 20.95 -5.50
C ASN A 592 20.72 21.07 -5.17
N ALA A 593 21.55 21.01 -6.21
CA ALA A 593 23.00 21.06 -6.09
C ALA A 593 23.55 22.33 -5.42
N ASP A 594 22.88 23.49 -5.55
CA ASP A 594 23.32 24.75 -4.93
C ASP A 594 23.17 24.71 -3.40
N ASN A 595 22.36 23.80 -2.87
CA ASN A 595 22.20 23.61 -1.43
C ASN A 595 23.28 22.73 -0.78
N VAL A 596 24.24 22.22 -1.56
CA VAL A 596 25.38 21.45 -1.07
C VAL A 596 26.67 22.19 -1.39
N THR A 597 27.28 22.81 -0.38
CA THR A 597 28.55 23.54 -0.52
C THR A 597 29.70 22.73 0.02
N ILE A 598 30.72 22.47 -0.81
CA ILE A 598 31.98 21.85 -0.39
C ILE A 598 32.93 22.94 0.10
N ASN A 599 33.18 22.99 1.41
CA ASN A 599 34.02 23.97 2.08
C ASN A 599 35.53 23.65 2.01
N GLY A 600 35.88 22.44 1.56
CA GLY A 600 37.25 21.94 1.44
C GLY A 600 37.34 20.51 1.97
N GLU A 601 38.56 20.09 2.29
CA GLU A 601 38.84 18.78 2.89
C GLU A 601 39.13 18.95 4.38
N SER A 602 38.76 17.95 5.18
CA SER A 602 38.99 17.87 6.63
C SER A 602 39.33 16.44 7.02
N GLU A 603 39.93 16.28 8.19
CA GLU A 603 40.19 14.95 8.73
C GLU A 603 38.86 14.29 9.10
N VAL A 604 38.68 13.03 8.69
CA VAL A 604 37.50 12.25 9.07
C VAL A 604 37.51 12.06 10.59
N PRO A 605 36.42 12.36 11.31
CA PRO A 605 36.34 12.09 12.74
C PRO A 605 36.71 10.64 13.07
N SER A 606 37.44 10.44 14.18
CA SER A 606 37.70 9.10 14.69
C SER A 606 36.37 8.41 15.02
N PRO A 607 36.19 7.12 14.68
CA PRO A 607 34.98 6.38 15.03
C PRO A 607 34.72 6.43 16.54
N LYS A 608 33.48 6.71 16.93
CA LYS A 608 33.05 6.65 18.33
C LYS A 608 32.94 5.18 18.75
N GLU A 609 33.69 4.78 19.76
CA GLU A 609 33.58 3.41 20.31
C GLU A 609 32.29 3.31 21.11
N ILE A 610 31.43 2.36 20.76
CA ILE A 610 30.12 2.11 21.39
C ILE A 610 29.90 0.61 21.62
N THR A 611 28.91 0.27 22.44
CA THR A 611 28.37 -1.08 22.58
C THR A 611 27.07 -1.27 21.77
N LEU A 612 26.60 -2.52 21.62
CA LEU A 612 25.41 -2.82 20.80
C LEU A 612 24.11 -2.24 21.38
N ASP A 613 24.03 -2.03 22.70
CA ASP A 613 22.89 -1.37 23.37
C ASP A 613 22.84 0.14 23.12
N GLU A 614 23.94 0.77 22.72
CA GLU A 614 24.04 2.20 22.43
C GLU A 614 23.73 2.54 20.96
N VAL A 615 23.43 1.56 20.10
CA VAL A 615 23.28 1.76 18.65
C VAL A 615 22.20 2.79 18.30
N MET A 616 21.05 2.73 18.99
CA MET A 616 19.93 3.64 18.73
C MET A 616 20.24 5.11 19.07
N ASP A 617 21.18 5.36 19.98
CA ASP A 617 21.63 6.70 20.38
C ASP A 617 22.71 7.26 19.44
N ASN A 618 23.07 6.54 18.38
CA ASN A 618 24.19 6.87 17.49
C ASN A 618 23.84 6.76 16.00
N LEU A 619 22.56 6.92 15.64
CA LEU A 619 22.13 6.95 14.24
C LEU A 619 22.92 8.00 13.46
N GLY A 620 23.26 7.71 12.20
CA GLY A 620 24.05 8.58 11.33
C GLY A 620 25.53 8.72 11.68
N THR A 621 25.95 8.30 12.87
CA THR A 621 27.31 8.51 13.40
C THR A 621 28.27 7.42 12.94
N LEU A 622 29.52 7.79 12.65
CA LEU A 622 30.61 6.84 12.43
C LEU A 622 31.06 6.25 13.77
N VAL A 623 30.81 4.96 13.93
CA VAL A 623 31.08 4.23 15.17
C VAL A 623 32.03 3.07 14.95
N LYS A 624 32.55 2.54 16.05
CA LYS A 624 33.26 1.27 16.11
C LYS A 624 32.71 0.43 17.25
N ILE A 625 32.40 -0.84 16.94
CA ILE A 625 31.91 -1.82 17.88
C ILE A 625 32.94 -2.94 17.92
N SER A 626 33.53 -3.16 19.09
CA SER A 626 34.70 -4.02 19.24
C SER A 626 34.37 -5.34 19.92
N ASN A 627 35.01 -6.42 19.49
CA ASN A 627 34.91 -7.78 20.03
C ASN A 627 33.49 -8.36 20.05
N VAL A 628 32.74 -8.18 18.95
CA VAL A 628 31.43 -8.81 18.75
C VAL A 628 31.57 -10.08 17.92
N THR A 629 30.73 -11.07 18.20
CA THR A 629 30.77 -12.37 17.53
C THR A 629 29.83 -12.36 16.34
N VAL A 630 30.28 -12.85 15.20
CA VAL A 630 29.41 -13.11 14.05
C VAL A 630 28.48 -14.27 14.39
N SER A 631 27.18 -14.00 14.49
CA SER A 631 26.16 -14.98 14.87
C SER A 631 25.40 -15.57 13.67
N ASP A 632 25.33 -14.84 12.55
CA ASP A 632 24.71 -15.32 11.32
C ASP A 632 25.32 -14.67 10.07
N VAL A 633 25.32 -15.39 8.95
CA VAL A 633 25.80 -14.89 7.66
C VAL A 633 24.79 -15.29 6.58
N SER A 634 24.18 -14.29 5.93
CA SER A 634 23.30 -14.47 4.78
C SER A 634 24.00 -14.10 3.48
N SER A 635 23.31 -14.18 2.34
CA SER A 635 23.88 -13.76 1.05
C SER A 635 24.20 -12.27 0.98
N SER A 636 23.52 -11.43 1.78
CA SER A 636 23.60 -9.96 1.68
C SER A 636 23.84 -9.23 3.01
N SER A 637 23.87 -9.94 4.13
CA SER A 637 24.03 -9.36 5.46
C SER A 637 24.79 -10.30 6.40
N VAL A 638 25.36 -9.72 7.46
CA VAL A 638 26.01 -10.45 8.55
C VAL A 638 25.41 -9.96 9.86
N THR A 639 25.00 -10.87 10.75
CA THR A 639 24.52 -10.51 12.08
C THR A 639 25.65 -10.66 13.09
N ILE A 640 25.85 -9.64 13.93
CA ILE A 640 26.82 -9.63 15.03
C ILE A 640 26.10 -9.55 16.37
N SER A 641 26.69 -10.15 17.41
CA SER A 641 26.14 -10.18 18.77
C SER A 641 27.22 -10.01 19.84
N ASP A 642 26.82 -9.42 20.96
CA ASP A 642 27.57 -9.39 22.23
C ASP A 642 27.04 -10.43 23.25
N GLY A 643 26.07 -11.25 22.83
CA GLY A 643 25.36 -12.24 23.65
C GLY A 643 24.05 -11.75 24.27
N ALA A 644 23.76 -10.45 24.28
CA ALA A 644 22.50 -9.88 24.76
C ALA A 644 21.75 -9.08 23.68
N ASN A 645 22.49 -8.43 22.79
CA ASN A 645 22.00 -7.61 21.71
C ASN A 645 22.51 -8.15 20.37
N THR A 646 21.83 -7.80 19.28
CA THR A 646 22.25 -8.11 17.92
C THR A 646 22.20 -6.87 17.04
N LEU A 647 23.03 -6.84 16.01
CA LEU A 647 23.00 -5.81 14.97
C LEU A 647 23.32 -6.41 13.61
N THR A 648 22.63 -5.95 12.58
CA THR A 648 22.90 -6.32 11.20
C THR A 648 23.99 -5.43 10.62
N ILE A 649 25.06 -6.04 10.11
CA ILE A 649 25.98 -5.44 9.15
C ILE A 649 25.35 -5.59 7.76
N TYR A 650 25.00 -4.47 7.14
CA TYR A 650 24.40 -4.46 5.80
C TYR A 650 25.41 -3.98 4.76
N ASP A 651 25.49 -4.69 3.63
CA ASP A 651 26.50 -4.43 2.60
C ASP A 651 26.14 -3.26 1.66
N LYS A 652 26.01 -2.05 2.23
CA LYS A 652 25.63 -0.86 1.46
C LYS A 652 26.68 -0.46 0.42
N ALA A 653 27.94 -0.83 0.62
CA ALA A 653 29.06 -0.53 -0.29
C ALA A 653 29.32 -1.63 -1.34
N GLY A 654 28.62 -2.76 -1.30
CA GLY A 654 28.84 -3.87 -2.24
C GLY A 654 30.21 -4.54 -2.07
N LEU A 655 30.65 -4.71 -0.83
CA LEU A 655 31.93 -5.27 -0.40
C LEU A 655 32.01 -6.79 -0.51
N GLY A 656 30.87 -7.48 -0.59
CA GLY A 656 30.77 -8.93 -0.49
C GLY A 656 31.00 -9.43 0.93
N ILE A 657 30.43 -8.77 1.93
CA ILE A 657 30.73 -9.00 3.36
C ILE A 657 30.51 -10.45 3.82
N SER A 658 29.56 -11.16 3.22
CA SER A 658 29.25 -12.56 3.52
C SER A 658 30.39 -13.53 3.18
N SER A 659 31.33 -13.10 2.34
CA SER A 659 32.55 -13.85 2.02
C SER A 659 33.76 -13.48 2.88
N LEU A 660 33.65 -12.43 3.70
CA LEU A 660 34.76 -11.90 4.50
C LEU A 660 34.88 -12.56 5.87
N VAL A 661 33.76 -13.01 6.44
CA VAL A 661 33.66 -13.52 7.80
C VAL A 661 32.88 -14.83 7.83
N ASN A 662 33.12 -15.64 8.85
CA ASN A 662 32.36 -16.85 9.14
C ASN A 662 31.60 -16.70 10.46
N VAL A 663 30.52 -17.47 10.61
CA VAL A 663 29.86 -17.63 11.91
C VAL A 663 30.89 -18.07 12.95
N GLY A 664 30.91 -17.38 14.09
CA GLY A 664 31.87 -17.60 15.18
C GLY A 664 33.14 -16.74 15.14
N ASP A 665 33.41 -16.01 14.05
CA ASP A 665 34.49 -15.03 14.04
C ASP A 665 34.20 -13.90 15.04
N VAL A 666 35.22 -13.50 15.80
CA VAL A 666 35.15 -12.30 16.64
C VAL A 666 35.69 -11.15 15.83
N VAL A 667 34.89 -10.11 15.66
CA VAL A 667 35.20 -8.98 14.79
C VAL A 667 35.14 -7.65 15.55
N ASN A 668 35.93 -6.68 15.09
CA ASN A 668 35.67 -5.28 15.31
C ASN A 668 35.05 -4.71 14.03
N VAL A 669 33.92 -4.02 14.16
CA VAL A 669 33.22 -3.43 13.00
C VAL A 669 33.21 -1.92 13.16
N THR A 670 33.66 -1.23 12.11
CA THR A 670 33.57 0.22 11.97
C THR A 670 32.55 0.54 10.88
N GLY A 671 31.74 1.58 11.07
CA GLY A 671 30.73 1.93 10.08
C GLY A 671 29.84 3.05 10.57
N VAL A 672 29.02 3.58 9.65
CA VAL A 672 27.96 4.52 10.04
C VAL A 672 26.72 3.73 10.41
N ILE A 673 25.99 4.17 11.44
CA ILE A 673 24.72 3.54 11.82
C ILE A 673 23.61 4.06 10.91
N GLY A 674 22.94 3.16 10.20
CA GLY A 674 21.72 3.43 9.45
C GLY A 674 20.48 2.89 10.16
N TYR A 675 19.32 3.12 9.55
CA TYR A 675 18.05 2.60 10.03
C TYR A 675 17.13 2.26 8.84
N TYR A 676 16.55 1.07 8.85
CA TYR A 676 15.68 0.58 7.78
C TYR A 676 14.52 -0.23 8.35
N ILE A 677 13.28 0.24 8.09
CA ILE A 677 12.01 -0.43 8.42
C ILE A 677 12.06 -1.03 9.84
N ASP A 678 12.14 -0.13 10.82
CA ASP A 678 12.14 -0.41 12.26
C ASP A 678 13.37 -1.15 12.83
N LYS A 679 14.48 -1.25 12.07
CA LYS A 679 15.71 -1.90 12.52
C LYS A 679 16.96 -1.04 12.27
N PRO A 680 17.84 -0.84 13.27
CA PRO A 680 19.14 -0.23 13.04
C PRO A 680 20.08 -1.20 12.32
N GLU A 681 21.00 -0.66 11.53
CA GLU A 681 22.02 -1.41 10.79
C GLU A 681 23.36 -0.67 10.86
N ILE A 682 24.48 -1.37 10.71
CA ILE A 682 25.80 -0.74 10.53
C ILE A 682 26.28 -0.90 9.08
N PHE A 683 26.75 0.19 8.48
CA PHE A 683 27.25 0.22 7.10
C PHE A 683 28.78 0.41 7.07
N PRO A 684 29.55 -0.68 6.88
CA PRO A 684 30.99 -0.59 6.63
C PRO A 684 31.27 0.14 5.32
N ARG A 685 32.39 0.87 5.27
CA ARG A 685 32.75 1.66 4.07
C ARG A 685 33.77 0.91 3.21
N THR A 686 34.54 0.04 3.84
CA THR A 686 35.63 -0.74 3.25
C THR A 686 35.77 -2.09 3.93
N ASN A 687 36.40 -3.07 3.29
CA ASN A 687 36.69 -4.36 3.93
C ASN A 687 37.54 -4.23 5.20
N SER A 688 38.39 -3.20 5.29
CA SER A 688 39.19 -2.94 6.50
C SER A 688 38.38 -2.45 7.68
N ASP A 689 37.14 -2.00 7.46
CA ASP A 689 36.24 -1.65 8.55
C ASP A 689 35.69 -2.91 9.26
N ILE A 690 35.88 -4.11 8.71
CA ILE A 690 35.61 -5.39 9.38
C ILE A 690 36.94 -6.07 9.70
N GLU A 691 37.38 -5.96 10.95
CA GLU A 691 38.62 -6.57 11.43
C GLU A 691 38.31 -7.86 12.17
N ILE A 692 38.74 -9.01 11.62
CA ILE A 692 38.67 -10.29 12.34
C ILE A 692 39.74 -10.29 13.42
N VAL A 693 39.29 -10.21 14.68
CA VAL A 693 40.11 -10.28 15.88
C VAL A 693 40.57 -11.72 16.12
N SER A 694 39.70 -12.69 15.88
CA SER A 694 40.04 -14.12 15.90
C SER A 694 39.16 -14.92 14.97
N THR A 695 39.79 -15.78 14.15
CA THR A 695 39.13 -16.66 13.19
C THR A 695 38.68 -17.97 13.82
N SER A 696 37.57 -18.53 13.36
CA SER A 696 37.17 -19.89 13.67
C SER A 696 38.08 -20.93 12.97
N SER A 697 39.12 -21.48 13.66
CA SER A 697 39.59 -22.91 13.66
C SER A 697 41.11 -23.29 13.56
N GLU A 698 41.45 -24.40 14.25
CA GLU A 698 42.61 -25.36 14.28
C GLU A 698 43.90 -25.22 15.17
N ASN A 699 43.82 -25.82 16.38
CA ASN A 699 44.75 -26.73 17.13
C ASN A 699 46.16 -26.33 17.67
N GLU A 700 46.32 -26.23 19.01
CA GLU A 700 47.03 -27.24 19.85
C GLU A 700 46.92 -26.93 21.37
N THR A 701 46.20 -27.81 22.08
CA THR A 701 46.36 -28.25 23.49
C THR A 701 47.10 -27.34 24.49
N VAL A 702 46.35 -26.50 25.19
CA VAL A 702 46.52 -26.35 26.64
C VAL A 702 45.18 -26.68 27.28
N THR A 703 45.24 -27.65 28.17
CA THR A 703 44.16 -28.19 28.97
C THR A 703 43.38 -27.12 29.74
N ASP A 704 42.06 -27.20 29.59
CA ASP A 704 40.99 -26.71 30.47
C ASP A 704 40.43 -25.30 30.19
N ASN A 705 39.46 -25.25 29.27
CA ASN A 705 38.13 -24.67 29.53
C ASN A 705 37.15 -25.27 28.50
N THR A 706 36.49 -26.34 28.92
CA THR A 706 35.33 -26.92 28.26
C THR A 706 34.31 -25.85 27.89
N THR A 707 33.95 -25.68 26.61
CA THR A 707 32.55 -25.42 26.27
C THR A 707 31.83 -26.68 26.74
N SER A 708 31.43 -26.66 28.01
CA SER A 708 30.67 -27.74 28.59
C SER A 708 29.32 -27.70 27.89
N VAL A 709 29.18 -28.52 26.85
CA VAL A 709 27.87 -28.92 26.33
C VAL A 709 27.05 -29.26 27.56
N ILE A 710 26.01 -28.46 27.80
CA ILE A 710 25.21 -28.58 29.01
C ILE A 710 24.31 -29.78 28.78
N VAL A 711 24.73 -30.93 29.32
CA VAL A 711 23.94 -32.15 29.28
C VAL A 711 22.74 -31.94 30.19
N LEU A 712 21.56 -31.87 29.60
CA LEU A 712 20.31 -31.75 30.33
C LEU A 712 19.81 -33.14 30.66
N ASP A 713 19.29 -33.31 31.88
CA ASP A 713 18.72 -34.59 32.31
C ASP A 713 17.36 -34.85 31.64
N SER A 714 16.72 -33.79 31.10
CA SER A 714 15.48 -33.88 30.33
C SER A 714 15.30 -32.69 29.37
N ILE A 715 14.53 -32.88 28.29
CA ILE A 715 14.20 -31.84 27.33
C ILE A 715 13.44 -30.68 28.00
N LYS A 716 12.62 -30.96 29.01
CA LYS A 716 11.90 -29.93 29.76
C LYS A 716 12.83 -28.89 30.41
N GLU A 717 14.05 -29.26 30.78
CA GLU A 717 15.01 -28.31 31.35
C GLU A 717 15.44 -27.23 30.34
N ALA A 718 15.39 -27.52 29.03
CA ALA A 718 15.67 -26.55 27.98
C ALA A 718 14.61 -25.44 27.97
N TYR A 719 13.34 -25.79 28.22
CA TYR A 719 12.24 -24.84 28.30
C TYR A 719 12.22 -24.10 29.65
N ASP A 720 12.33 -24.83 30.76
CA ASP A 720 12.24 -24.26 32.11
C ASP A 720 13.39 -23.28 32.40
N ASN A 721 14.54 -23.44 31.74
CA ASN A 721 15.71 -22.57 31.88
C ASN A 721 16.08 -21.86 30.57
N TYR A 722 15.13 -21.68 29.65
CA TYR A 722 15.39 -21.15 28.30
C TYR A 722 16.16 -19.84 28.32
N SER A 723 15.73 -18.84 29.11
CA SER A 723 16.43 -17.54 29.18
C SER A 723 17.88 -17.62 29.69
N GLU A 724 18.26 -18.70 30.37
CA GLU A 724 19.64 -18.94 30.81
C GLU A 724 20.43 -19.81 29.82
N LEU A 725 19.75 -20.59 28.98
CA LEU A 725 20.32 -21.58 28.07
C LEU A 725 20.31 -21.14 26.60
N GLU A 726 19.51 -20.13 26.24
CA GLU A 726 19.44 -19.55 24.91
C GLU A 726 20.83 -19.12 24.42
N GLY A 727 21.18 -19.55 23.20
CA GLY A 727 22.49 -19.34 22.60
C GLY A 727 23.61 -20.25 23.14
N LYS A 728 23.32 -21.20 24.05
CA LYS A 728 24.31 -22.18 24.54
C LYS A 728 24.12 -23.55 23.90
N ASP A 729 25.22 -24.27 23.76
CA ASP A 729 25.18 -25.67 23.35
C ASP A 729 24.68 -26.55 24.50
N ILE A 730 23.52 -27.15 24.27
CA ILE A 730 22.93 -28.13 25.16
C ILE A 730 23.03 -29.51 24.54
N GLN A 731 22.95 -30.55 25.37
CA GLN A 731 22.75 -31.91 24.90
C GLN A 731 21.51 -32.50 25.54
N VAL A 732 20.61 -33.00 24.70
CA VAL A 732 19.39 -33.71 25.11
C VAL A 732 19.35 -35.08 24.46
N SER A 733 18.54 -35.98 25.01
CA SER A 733 18.27 -37.27 24.39
C SER A 733 16.78 -37.53 24.35
N GLY A 734 16.31 -38.16 23.28
CA GLY A 734 14.90 -38.51 23.11
C GLY A 734 14.67 -39.36 21.87
N VAL A 735 13.41 -39.71 21.65
CA VAL A 735 12.95 -40.46 20.48
C VAL A 735 12.47 -39.47 19.43
N VAL A 736 12.86 -39.67 18.17
CA VAL A 736 12.35 -38.88 17.04
C VAL A 736 10.87 -39.22 16.82
N THR A 737 9.98 -38.24 16.99
CA THR A 737 8.52 -38.40 16.90
C THR A 737 7.93 -37.92 15.59
N ALA A 738 8.60 -37.01 14.89
CA ALA A 738 8.22 -36.55 13.56
C ALA A 738 9.45 -36.14 12.75
N ASP A 739 9.36 -36.29 11.43
CA ASP A 739 10.42 -35.95 10.47
C ASP A 739 9.80 -35.27 9.24
N PHE A 740 10.27 -34.05 8.95
CA PHE A 740 9.85 -33.21 7.84
C PHE A 740 11.05 -32.79 6.97
N GLY A 741 12.14 -33.56 6.97
CA GLY A 741 13.36 -33.30 6.21
C GLY A 741 14.38 -32.49 7.01
N ASN A 742 14.42 -31.17 6.84
CA ASN A 742 15.34 -30.31 7.59
C ASN A 742 14.85 -29.95 9.01
N LEU A 743 13.71 -30.50 9.41
CA LEU A 743 13.08 -30.29 10.72
C LEU A 743 12.58 -31.63 11.24
N ILE A 744 13.10 -32.06 12.39
CA ILE A 744 12.57 -33.20 13.14
C ILE A 744 12.09 -32.75 14.51
N PHE A 745 11.26 -33.58 15.15
CA PHE A 745 10.86 -33.40 16.54
C PHE A 745 11.38 -34.57 17.36
N VAL A 746 11.96 -34.26 18.52
CA VAL A 746 12.52 -35.25 19.44
C VAL A 746 11.86 -35.09 20.80
N GLN A 747 11.44 -36.20 21.39
CA GLN A 747 10.66 -36.21 22.62
C GLN A 747 11.21 -37.20 23.63
N ASP A 748 11.24 -36.78 24.90
CA ASP A 748 11.45 -37.65 26.05
C ASP A 748 10.16 -37.73 26.90
N ASP A 749 10.25 -38.34 28.08
CA ASP A 749 9.10 -38.49 28.98
C ASP A 749 8.58 -37.16 29.55
N THR A 750 9.27 -36.04 29.31
CA THR A 750 9.01 -34.73 29.93
C THR A 750 8.51 -33.66 28.96
N GLN A 751 9.06 -33.56 27.75
CA GLN A 751 8.75 -32.55 26.74
C GLN A 751 9.27 -33.01 25.36
N GLY A 752 8.80 -32.36 24.29
CA GLY A 752 9.41 -32.49 22.97
C GLY A 752 10.12 -31.19 22.56
N ILE A 753 11.04 -31.28 21.60
CA ILE A 753 11.78 -30.13 21.08
C ILE A 753 12.00 -30.29 19.58
N ALA A 754 11.94 -29.17 18.86
CA ALA A 754 12.28 -29.12 17.46
C ALA A 754 13.79 -29.17 17.28
N VAL A 755 14.25 -29.82 16.21
CA VAL A 755 15.65 -29.86 15.82
C VAL A 755 15.73 -29.49 14.35
N TYR A 756 16.49 -28.45 14.03
CA TYR A 756 16.52 -27.84 12.70
C TYR A 756 17.93 -27.83 12.10
N SER A 757 18.01 -28.22 10.83
CA SER A 757 19.25 -28.30 10.03
C SER A 757 20.24 -29.39 10.46
N ASN A 758 21.14 -29.75 9.54
CA ASN A 758 22.25 -30.70 9.75
C ASN A 758 21.84 -32.08 10.31
N ILE A 759 20.64 -32.55 9.96
CA ILE A 759 20.11 -33.85 10.40
C ILE A 759 20.70 -34.95 9.49
N PRO A 760 21.36 -35.98 10.04
CA PRO A 760 21.88 -37.09 9.26
C PRO A 760 20.77 -37.87 8.54
N ASP A 761 21.04 -38.31 7.31
CA ASP A 761 20.10 -39.10 6.48
C ASP A 761 19.63 -40.43 7.13
N ASP A 762 20.35 -40.95 8.13
CA ASP A 762 20.02 -42.19 8.83
C ASP A 762 19.19 -41.99 10.12
N VAL A 763 18.91 -40.74 10.50
CA VAL A 763 17.94 -40.42 11.57
C VAL A 763 16.52 -40.53 11.02
N THR A 764 15.70 -41.36 11.64
CA THR A 764 14.30 -41.57 11.22
C THR A 764 13.34 -41.58 12.41
N VAL A 765 12.03 -41.46 12.17
CA VAL A 765 11.02 -41.58 13.23
C VAL A 765 11.17 -42.92 13.97
N GLY A 766 11.29 -42.86 15.30
CA GLY A 766 11.60 -44.00 16.17
C GLY A 766 13.08 -44.12 16.58
N SER A 767 14.00 -43.43 15.90
CA SER A 767 15.40 -43.38 16.31
C SER A 767 15.55 -42.77 17.71
N LEU A 768 16.32 -43.43 18.58
CA LEU A 768 16.73 -42.89 19.87
C LEU A 768 18.03 -42.12 19.67
N VAL A 769 17.96 -40.81 19.83
CA VAL A 769 19.05 -39.88 19.49
C VAL A 769 19.52 -39.11 20.71
N THR A 770 20.83 -38.90 20.78
CA THR A 770 21.44 -37.86 21.61
C THR A 770 21.89 -36.75 20.68
N ILE A 771 21.45 -35.52 20.96
CA ILE A 771 21.65 -34.36 20.08
C ILE A 771 22.36 -33.30 20.88
N SER A 772 23.45 -32.76 20.32
CA SER A 772 24.10 -31.56 20.82
C SER A 772 23.86 -30.41 19.84
N GLY A 773 23.69 -29.20 20.33
CA GLY A 773 23.53 -28.03 19.47
C GLY A 773 23.07 -26.81 20.24
N THR A 774 23.09 -25.67 19.57
CA THR A 774 22.70 -24.40 20.18
C THR A 774 21.19 -24.36 20.40
N LEU A 775 20.77 -24.07 21.63
CA LEU A 775 19.36 -23.81 21.95
C LEU A 775 18.97 -22.41 21.45
N THR A 776 17.93 -22.30 20.65
CA THR A 776 17.43 -21.03 20.09
C THR A 776 15.90 -21.02 20.03
N SER A 777 15.31 -19.90 19.61
CA SER A 777 13.89 -19.79 19.27
C SER A 777 13.76 -19.19 17.88
N TYR A 778 12.92 -19.79 17.06
CA TYR A 778 12.57 -19.27 15.74
C TYR A 778 11.05 -19.30 15.56
N SER A 779 10.47 -18.14 15.22
CA SER A 779 9.02 -17.99 15.03
C SER A 779 8.17 -18.49 16.21
N GLY A 780 8.68 -18.35 17.44
CA GLY A 780 8.03 -18.79 18.69
C GLY A 780 8.29 -20.26 19.07
N MET A 781 9.03 -21.01 18.25
CA MET A 781 9.39 -22.40 18.52
C MET A 781 10.79 -22.49 19.15
N VAL A 782 10.88 -23.00 20.37
CA VAL A 782 12.16 -23.40 20.97
C VAL A 782 12.71 -24.60 20.20
N GLU A 783 13.93 -24.47 19.69
CA GLU A 783 14.58 -25.47 18.86
C GLU A 783 16.07 -25.62 19.19
N ILE A 784 16.62 -26.80 18.88
CA ILE A 784 18.06 -27.06 18.89
C ILE A 784 18.56 -26.98 17.45
N LYS A 785 19.63 -26.22 17.24
CA LYS A 785 20.33 -26.15 15.95
C LYS A 785 21.70 -26.84 16.08
N PRO A 786 21.84 -28.08 15.58
CA PRO A 786 23.12 -28.78 15.51
C PRO A 786 24.05 -28.07 14.51
N ASP A 787 25.34 -27.95 14.85
CA ASP A 787 26.33 -27.32 13.96
C ASP A 787 26.73 -28.26 12.81
N SER A 788 26.65 -29.57 13.04
CA SER A 788 27.01 -30.60 12.08
C SER A 788 26.22 -31.89 12.29
N GLU A 789 26.20 -32.75 11.27
CA GLU A 789 25.66 -34.11 11.38
C GLU A 789 26.36 -34.94 12.49
N THR A 790 27.59 -34.59 12.89
CA THR A 790 28.32 -35.31 13.95
C THR A 790 27.83 -34.99 15.37
N ASP A 791 26.98 -33.98 15.52
CA ASP A 791 26.36 -33.63 16.80
C ASP A 791 25.14 -34.50 17.12
N PHE A 792 24.76 -35.39 16.19
CA PHE A 792 23.84 -36.48 16.40
C PHE A 792 24.57 -37.78 16.73
N THR A 793 24.10 -38.46 17.77
CA THR A 793 24.46 -39.85 18.03
C THR A 793 23.18 -40.68 18.06
N ILE A 794 23.01 -41.57 17.08
CA ILE A 794 21.96 -42.60 17.13
C ILE A 794 22.40 -43.63 18.16
N THR A 795 21.71 -43.67 19.29
CA THR A 795 22.01 -44.55 20.42
C THR A 795 21.19 -45.84 20.40
N GLY A 796 20.17 -45.92 19.53
CA GLY A 796 19.36 -47.11 19.30
C GLY A 796 18.02 -46.78 18.64
N GLU A 797 17.04 -47.65 18.88
CA GLU A 797 15.63 -47.46 18.51
C GLU A 797 14.81 -47.34 19.79
N GLY A 798 13.86 -46.40 19.83
CA GLY A 798 12.93 -46.18 20.93
C GLY A 798 11.49 -46.46 20.53
N ASP A 799 10.65 -46.79 21.52
CA ASP A 799 9.20 -46.84 21.30
C ASP A 799 8.67 -45.41 21.15
N LEU A 800 7.78 -45.18 20.18
CA LEU A 800 7.11 -43.88 20.04
C LEU A 800 6.23 -43.62 21.28
N PRO A 801 6.26 -42.39 21.84
CA PRO A 801 5.37 -42.03 22.94
C PRO A 801 3.91 -42.07 22.49
N GLU A 802 3.02 -42.51 23.37
CA GLU A 802 1.58 -42.37 23.13
C GLU A 802 1.22 -40.87 23.07
N PRO A 803 0.43 -40.41 22.06
CA PRO A 803 0.07 -39.00 21.94
C PRO A 803 -0.63 -38.47 23.19
N ALA A 804 -0.18 -37.33 23.71
CA ALA A 804 -0.81 -36.70 24.86
C ALA A 804 -2.16 -36.08 24.47
N GLU A 805 -3.22 -36.36 25.22
CA GLU A 805 -4.52 -35.71 25.01
C GLU A 805 -4.43 -34.22 25.39
N ALA A 806 -4.60 -33.35 24.40
CA ALA A 806 -4.52 -31.89 24.53
C ALA A 806 -5.87 -31.22 24.20
N SER A 807 -5.99 -29.93 24.50
CA SER A 807 -7.07 -29.06 24.03
C SER A 807 -6.48 -27.84 23.31
N ILE A 808 -7.27 -27.13 22.52
CA ILE A 808 -6.80 -25.91 21.85
C ILE A 808 -6.33 -24.88 22.89
N GLN A 809 -7.03 -24.77 24.01
CA GLN A 809 -6.69 -23.82 25.07
C GLN A 809 -5.32 -24.07 25.71
N ASN A 810 -4.88 -25.32 25.83
CA ASN A 810 -3.63 -25.67 26.53
C ASN A 810 -2.52 -26.15 25.59
N ILE A 811 -2.72 -26.02 24.27
CA ILE A 811 -1.82 -26.59 23.26
C ILE A 811 -0.38 -26.10 23.41
N GLU A 812 -0.21 -24.84 23.83
CA GLU A 812 1.09 -24.19 24.03
C GLU A 812 1.95 -24.93 25.07
N SER A 813 1.32 -25.53 26.10
CA SER A 813 2.02 -26.32 27.12
C SER A 813 2.63 -27.63 26.60
N TYR A 814 2.26 -28.03 25.38
CA TYR A 814 2.73 -29.24 24.72
C TYR A 814 3.70 -28.95 23.58
N ALA A 815 4.34 -27.77 23.56
CA ALA A 815 5.34 -27.40 22.55
C ALA A 815 6.33 -28.55 22.27
N GLY A 816 6.48 -28.90 20.99
CA GLY A 816 7.34 -29.98 20.51
C GLY A 816 6.84 -31.41 20.76
N MET A 817 5.78 -31.61 21.54
CA MET A 817 5.27 -32.94 21.88
C MET A 817 4.30 -33.48 20.83
N LEU A 818 4.26 -34.80 20.69
CA LEU A 818 3.21 -35.53 20.00
C LEU A 818 1.91 -35.49 20.81
N VAL A 819 0.87 -34.88 20.26
CA VAL A 819 -0.43 -34.68 20.90
C VAL A 819 -1.56 -35.26 20.08
N LYS A 820 -2.71 -35.42 20.74
CA LYS A 820 -3.99 -35.71 20.12
C LYS A 820 -5.03 -34.67 20.56
N LEU A 821 -5.68 -34.05 19.59
CA LEU A 821 -6.94 -33.33 19.81
C LEU A 821 -8.11 -34.21 19.42
N THR A 822 -9.15 -34.20 20.24
CA THR A 822 -10.32 -35.07 20.08
C THR A 822 -11.60 -34.24 19.91
N ASN A 823 -12.42 -34.57 18.91
CA ASN A 823 -13.70 -33.92 18.59
C ASN A 823 -13.63 -32.40 18.34
N VAL A 824 -12.62 -31.93 17.60
CA VAL A 824 -12.57 -30.52 17.15
C VAL A 824 -13.30 -30.37 15.82
N THR A 825 -13.96 -29.23 15.60
CA THR A 825 -14.72 -28.96 14.37
C THR A 825 -13.86 -28.15 13.41
N ILE A 826 -13.81 -28.55 12.15
CA ILE A 826 -13.12 -27.78 11.11
C ILE A 826 -13.96 -26.53 10.77
N GLU A 827 -13.37 -25.35 10.87
CA GLU A 827 -13.96 -24.10 10.41
C GLU A 827 -13.61 -23.80 8.95
N ASN A 828 -12.33 -23.99 8.59
CA ASN A 828 -11.80 -23.71 7.25
C ASN A 828 -10.84 -24.80 6.81
N VAL A 829 -10.79 -25.04 5.50
CA VAL A 829 -9.90 -26.00 4.85
C VAL A 829 -9.18 -25.29 3.71
N SER A 830 -7.86 -25.48 3.62
CA SER A 830 -7.01 -25.04 2.52
C SER A 830 -6.27 -26.24 1.91
N SER A 831 -5.48 -26.01 0.86
CA SER A 831 -4.65 -27.07 0.25
C SER A 831 -3.48 -27.54 1.12
N SER A 832 -3.22 -26.88 2.25
CA SER A 832 -2.07 -27.18 3.11
C SER A 832 -2.37 -27.12 4.61
N SER A 833 -3.61 -26.83 5.00
CA SER A 833 -4.00 -26.73 6.42
C SER A 833 -5.50 -26.84 6.64
N VAL A 834 -5.87 -27.10 7.89
CA VAL A 834 -7.24 -26.89 8.38
C VAL A 834 -7.22 -26.03 9.63
N THR A 835 -8.18 -25.11 9.74
CA THR A 835 -8.44 -24.39 10.98
C THR A 835 -9.51 -25.14 11.75
N VAL A 836 -9.23 -25.50 13.00
CA VAL A 836 -10.14 -26.24 13.87
C VAL A 836 -10.57 -25.40 15.06
N THR A 837 -11.78 -25.64 15.57
CA THR A 837 -12.34 -24.98 16.76
C THR A 837 -12.89 -25.99 17.76
N ASP A 838 -12.83 -25.64 19.05
CA ASP A 838 -13.57 -26.30 20.13
C ASP A 838 -14.89 -25.56 20.47
N GLY A 839 -15.26 -24.55 19.67
CA GLY A 839 -16.39 -23.65 19.86
C GLY A 839 -16.06 -22.37 20.63
N VAL A 840 -14.85 -22.25 21.18
CA VAL A 840 -14.36 -21.07 21.91
C VAL A 840 -13.02 -20.59 21.36
N ASN A 841 -12.10 -21.51 21.12
CA ASN A 841 -10.75 -21.25 20.64
C ASN A 841 -10.56 -21.86 19.25
N THR A 842 -9.60 -21.34 18.50
CA THR A 842 -9.23 -21.83 17.16
C THR A 842 -7.76 -22.20 17.10
N LEU A 843 -7.42 -23.22 16.31
CA LEU A 843 -6.04 -23.68 16.10
C LEU A 843 -5.84 -24.06 14.63
N THR A 844 -4.62 -23.86 14.12
CA THR A 844 -4.26 -24.37 12.80
C THR A 844 -3.63 -25.75 12.91
N VAL A 845 -4.14 -26.70 12.13
CA VAL A 845 -3.49 -27.98 11.82
C VAL A 845 -2.84 -27.83 10.45
N TYR A 846 -1.51 -27.72 10.40
CA TYR A 846 -0.77 -27.41 9.19
C TYR A 846 -0.19 -28.67 8.57
N CYS A 847 -0.80 -29.12 7.47
CA CYS A 847 -0.46 -30.34 6.74
C CYS A 847 0.68 -30.13 5.74
N GLY A 848 0.98 -28.87 5.40
CA GLY A 848 2.03 -28.51 4.44
C GLY A 848 3.43 -29.00 4.83
N LYS A 849 3.71 -29.21 6.13
CA LYS A 849 4.98 -29.83 6.57
C LYS A 849 5.13 -31.29 6.11
N ALA A 850 4.04 -32.04 6.10
CA ALA A 850 4.01 -33.42 5.62
C ALA A 850 3.71 -33.53 4.10
N GLY A 851 3.45 -32.41 3.44
CA GLY A 851 3.29 -32.35 1.98
C GLY A 851 2.00 -32.99 1.44
N PHE A 852 0.94 -33.07 2.26
CA PHE A 852 -0.37 -33.57 1.81
C PHE A 852 -1.47 -32.50 1.89
N ASP A 853 -2.48 -32.65 1.03
CA ASP A 853 -3.59 -31.71 0.89
C ASP A 853 -4.83 -32.21 1.67
N PRO A 854 -5.19 -31.57 2.81
CA PRO A 854 -6.33 -31.98 3.60
C PRO A 854 -7.68 -31.73 2.91
N SER A 855 -7.75 -30.78 1.95
CA SER A 855 -8.98 -30.49 1.21
C SER A 855 -9.50 -31.65 0.36
N THR A 856 -8.65 -32.65 0.14
CA THR A 856 -9.01 -33.85 -0.62
C THR A 856 -9.84 -34.86 0.18
N PHE A 857 -9.86 -34.78 1.51
CA PHE A 857 -10.54 -35.78 2.36
C PHE A 857 -11.28 -35.22 3.59
N VAL A 858 -11.17 -33.92 3.91
CA VAL A 858 -11.99 -33.25 4.95
C VAL A 858 -12.67 -31.98 4.43
N ASN A 859 -13.76 -31.58 5.07
CA ASN A 859 -14.55 -30.40 4.73
C ASN A 859 -14.81 -29.51 5.95
N ALA A 860 -15.11 -28.22 5.70
CA ALA A 860 -15.60 -27.33 6.74
C ALA A 860 -16.90 -27.87 7.36
N GLY A 861 -16.96 -27.87 8.68
CA GLY A 861 -18.02 -28.46 9.49
C GLY A 861 -17.77 -29.91 9.94
N ASP A 862 -16.78 -30.60 9.38
CA ASP A 862 -16.42 -31.95 9.83
C ASP A 862 -15.89 -31.91 11.26
N THR A 863 -16.24 -32.93 12.05
CA THR A 863 -15.63 -33.14 13.37
C THR A 863 -14.52 -34.16 13.23
N ILE A 864 -13.32 -33.81 13.69
CA ILE A 864 -12.13 -34.64 13.55
C ILE A 864 -11.46 -34.93 14.90
N ASP A 865 -10.76 -36.05 14.97
CA ASP A 865 -9.62 -36.23 15.86
C ASP A 865 -8.35 -35.98 15.03
N VAL A 866 -7.36 -35.29 15.60
CA VAL A 866 -6.07 -35.06 14.94
C VAL A 866 -4.93 -35.45 15.86
N VAL A 867 -3.95 -36.18 15.33
CA VAL A 867 -2.66 -36.48 15.98
C VAL A 867 -1.55 -35.71 15.26
N GLY A 868 -0.59 -35.18 15.99
CA GLY A 868 0.56 -34.49 15.40
C GLY A 868 1.45 -33.85 16.44
N VAL A 869 2.61 -33.35 16.02
CA VAL A 869 3.52 -32.63 16.92
C VAL A 869 3.15 -31.15 17.01
N VAL A 870 3.30 -30.54 18.18
CA VAL A 870 3.02 -29.11 18.36
C VAL A 870 4.21 -28.28 17.89
N GLY A 871 4.00 -27.43 16.88
CA GLY A 871 4.98 -26.46 16.39
C GLY A 871 4.45 -25.04 16.41
N TYR A 872 5.20 -24.09 15.82
CA TYR A 872 4.80 -22.68 15.76
C TYR A 872 5.02 -22.06 14.38
N TYR A 873 4.25 -21.00 14.10
CA TYR A 873 4.45 -20.07 13.00
C TYR A 873 4.07 -18.66 13.47
N ASN A 874 4.98 -17.68 13.32
CA ASN A 874 4.82 -16.30 13.80
C ASN A 874 4.26 -16.23 15.23
N ASP A 875 4.91 -16.92 16.17
CA ASP A 875 4.55 -16.96 17.60
C ASP A 875 3.17 -17.56 17.91
N THR A 876 2.53 -18.23 16.94
CA THR A 876 1.24 -18.91 17.12
C THR A 876 1.41 -20.43 17.07
N PRO A 877 0.91 -21.19 18.08
CA PRO A 877 1.02 -22.65 18.08
C PRO A 877 0.16 -23.29 16.98
N GLN A 878 0.65 -24.40 16.43
CA GLN A 878 0.02 -25.22 15.40
C GLN A 878 0.23 -26.71 15.68
N ILE A 879 -0.55 -27.57 15.02
CA ILE A 879 -0.30 -29.02 14.99
C ILE A 879 0.22 -29.42 13.61
N TYR A 880 1.32 -30.17 13.58
CA TYR A 880 1.89 -30.77 12.38
C TYR A 880 1.59 -32.28 12.36
N PRO A 881 0.57 -32.73 11.63
CA PRO A 881 0.35 -34.16 11.37
C PRO A 881 1.47 -34.70 10.47
N THR A 882 1.82 -35.97 10.63
CA THR A 882 2.87 -36.63 9.85
C THR A 882 2.33 -37.31 8.60
N ALA A 883 1.04 -37.65 8.60
CA ALA A 883 0.34 -38.24 7.46
C ALA A 883 -1.15 -37.90 7.46
N GLU A 884 -1.82 -38.10 6.32
CA GLU A 884 -3.28 -37.99 6.18
C GLU A 884 -4.03 -38.85 7.21
N THR A 885 -3.50 -40.02 7.55
CA THR A 885 -4.11 -40.94 8.54
C THR A 885 -4.14 -40.39 9.96
N ASP A 886 -3.40 -39.32 10.24
CA ASP A 886 -3.40 -38.67 11.55
C ASP A 886 -4.62 -37.76 11.75
N ILE A 887 -5.40 -37.49 10.69
CA ILE A 887 -6.66 -36.75 10.72
C ILE A 887 -7.81 -37.74 10.52
N ILE A 888 -8.61 -37.96 11.57
CA ILE A 888 -9.71 -38.93 11.59
C ILE A 888 -11.03 -38.18 11.64
N VAL A 889 -11.76 -38.18 10.53
CA VAL A 889 -13.15 -37.67 10.46
C VAL A 889 -14.10 -38.61 11.22
N LYS A 890 -14.99 -38.04 12.04
CA LYS A 890 -15.95 -38.77 12.88
C LYS A 890 -17.34 -38.97 12.30
#